data_AF-A0AAW7JZY7-F1
#
_entry.id   AF-A0AAW7JZY7-F1
#
_cell.length_a   1.000
_cell.length_b   1.000
_cell.length_c   1.000
_cell.angle_alpha   90.00
_cell.angle_beta   90.00
_cell.angle_gamma   90.00
#
_symmetry.space_group_name_H-M   'P 1'
#
loop_
_entity.id
_entity.type
_entity.pdbx_description
1 polymer ?
#
loop_
_entity_poly.entity_id
_entity_poly.type
_entity_poly.pdbx_seq_one_letter_code
_entity_poly.pdbx_strand_id
1 'polypeptide(L)'
;MKRPEGFWKQRCTSLIRRSAVALSLAVGFSLAAAPVASALEASPLDSHNSALNFASDTTGVDLLAADELPASFDLRGRGVVTPVKSQGVWSTCWGFAAVAAAETSLLSDLNTTYERTGLDLSERQLAYFSTTALPDDEEGDRLYNDQGGEGMRNVLLEDDDLPDDETMEDILGYQPQSAPLLYGGLSAYATSLYSSGIGPISESLAPYQNDEGILHPSGKMYAASGTWALDESLRLQTGAQLEESLMLPCPATFDEDGTYSYDERATRAIKEQLTEGRAVSIALCADQSHASDELAADGFMNATTWANYGYEYAPANHAVTIVGWDDTYAAENFGTPDPETGEVDPSHRPPADGAWIVKNSWGAESSEFPNQASWGDDGYLYLSYYDQTLTMPEAFVLDAEHLGTDGLEPFYTNQYDYLPTCKQGAYSATERLSGANIFTAEGPQVIDRLSCETVKPNTTVTYQLYRLNEGATGPTDGELLVTLSDTYEYGGYHLIEIPESDHDKTRMATGERFSVVVTEYCNDDATYYVPLQAQVGKQQHDAQVASLYAQENETHALASKAAENISERYFDDHEGATDEDYQAWAQENAQAIQDEIDDYVTVQIEAMAPVYGQSVINRGESFVFDSEEVLDWNDAIADSLTEEELALWAFDNLPYKAYGTAVEPPFADIPADAWYFEAVEYAKEHGYMHGYDDTGLFDPEATVTREQAACVMYNWLGNGAKVEAADLDDVVQGTYYSDAVNWAVKNKIMNGYGNGTFGVGDPLTREQFACILANALSAEPGDVGAIEGMLGADRVSDWAESGVAWAVEHGVMNGVETEDGQRDLQPQASVSRAQIAAFVMNFLESGVA
;
A
#
# COMPACT_ATOMS: atom_id res chain seq x y z
N MET A 1 -34.65 3.59 -59.55
CA MET A 1 -33.82 2.47 -60.04
C MET A 1 -32.99 1.98 -58.88
N LYS A 2 -33.01 0.68 -58.61
CA LYS A 2 -32.30 0.02 -57.50
C LYS A 2 -30.79 0.19 -57.67
N ARG A 3 -30.08 0.61 -56.61
CA ARG A 3 -28.63 0.44 -56.50
C ARG A 3 -28.34 -1.04 -56.16
N PRO A 4 -27.25 -1.66 -56.67
CA PRO A 4 -26.90 -3.03 -56.31
C PRO A 4 -26.33 -3.06 -54.89
N GLU A 5 -26.82 -4.01 -54.10
CA GLU A 5 -26.23 -4.48 -52.86
C GLU A 5 -24.90 -5.19 -53.13
N GLY A 6 -23.97 -5.09 -52.16
CA GLY A 6 -22.83 -6.00 -52.05
C GLY A 6 -21.56 -5.55 -52.78
N PHE A 7 -20.74 -4.72 -52.12
CA PHE A 7 -19.28 -4.76 -52.29
C PHE A 7 -18.48 -4.04 -51.20
N TRP A 8 -19.11 -3.18 -50.39
CA TRP A 8 -18.42 -2.44 -49.30
C TRP A 8 -18.68 -2.96 -47.89
N LYS A 9 -19.85 -3.57 -47.65
CA LYS A 9 -20.27 -4.03 -46.31
C LYS A 9 -19.54 -5.27 -45.78
N GLN A 10 -18.71 -5.94 -46.60
CA GLN A 10 -17.91 -7.10 -46.19
C GLN A 10 -16.43 -6.77 -45.91
N ARG A 11 -15.96 -5.54 -46.20
CA ARG A 11 -14.60 -5.11 -45.82
C ARG A 11 -14.54 -4.32 -44.51
N CYS A 12 -15.64 -3.67 -44.09
CA CYS A 12 -15.70 -3.00 -42.80
C CYS A 12 -15.81 -3.99 -41.63
N THR A 13 -16.37 -5.19 -41.84
CA THR A 13 -16.47 -6.23 -40.80
C THR A 13 -15.11 -6.86 -40.44
N SER A 14 -14.08 -6.73 -41.30
CA SER A 14 -12.71 -7.16 -40.97
C SER A 14 -11.82 -6.04 -40.40
N LEU A 15 -12.30 -4.79 -40.40
CA LEU A 15 -11.62 -3.63 -39.80
C LEU A 15 -12.04 -3.44 -38.33
N ILE A 16 -13.27 -3.81 -37.97
CA ILE A 16 -13.75 -3.79 -36.57
C ILE A 16 -13.08 -4.87 -35.71
N ARG A 17 -12.56 -5.95 -36.31
CA ARG A 17 -11.68 -6.92 -35.61
C ARG A 17 -10.27 -6.39 -35.31
N ARG A 18 -9.91 -5.17 -35.75
CA ARG A 18 -8.53 -4.63 -35.61
C ARG A 18 -8.35 -3.64 -34.45
N SER A 19 -9.43 -3.23 -33.78
CA SER A 19 -9.35 -2.52 -32.50
C SER A 19 -9.09 -3.48 -31.33
N ALA A 20 -9.32 -4.77 -31.51
CA ALA A 20 -8.95 -5.84 -30.58
C ALA A 20 -7.43 -6.12 -30.51
N VAL A 21 -6.61 -5.34 -31.23
CA VAL A 21 -5.15 -5.55 -31.34
C VAL A 21 -4.34 -4.68 -30.37
N ALA A 22 -4.90 -3.60 -29.82
CA ALA A 22 -4.24 -2.87 -28.72
C ALA A 22 -4.18 -3.69 -27.42
N LEU A 23 -5.21 -4.52 -27.18
CA LEU A 23 -5.30 -5.36 -25.98
C LEU A 23 -4.60 -6.72 -26.10
N SER A 24 -4.14 -7.12 -27.30
CA SER A 24 -3.38 -8.36 -27.50
C SER A 24 -1.86 -8.14 -27.64
N LEU A 25 -1.37 -6.90 -27.56
CA LEU A 25 0.05 -6.56 -27.69
C LEU A 25 0.77 -6.28 -26.36
N ALA A 26 0.06 -6.24 -25.23
CA ALA A 26 0.70 -6.20 -23.90
C ALA A 26 0.97 -7.62 -23.31
N VAL A 27 0.35 -8.68 -23.83
CA VAL A 27 0.47 -10.05 -23.27
C VAL A 27 0.75 -11.11 -24.36
N GLY A 28 1.21 -10.68 -25.54
CA GLY A 28 1.41 -11.53 -26.73
C GLY A 28 2.84 -11.54 -27.29
N PHE A 29 3.87 -11.74 -26.46
CA PHE A 29 5.24 -12.01 -26.95
C PHE A 29 5.56 -13.50 -26.95
N SER A 30 5.03 -14.20 -27.96
CA SER A 30 5.73 -15.32 -28.59
C SER A 30 5.35 -15.37 -30.07
N LEU A 31 6.38 -15.38 -30.92
CA LEU A 31 6.35 -15.57 -32.38
C LEU A 31 5.92 -14.36 -33.25
N ALA A 32 6.81 -13.37 -33.41
CA ALA A 32 7.34 -12.95 -34.73
C ALA A 32 8.25 -11.71 -34.69
N ALA A 33 9.43 -11.83 -34.07
CA ALA A 33 10.56 -10.94 -34.39
C ALA A 33 11.88 -11.71 -34.26
N ALA A 34 12.32 -12.35 -35.36
CA ALA A 34 13.70 -12.81 -35.49
C ALA A 34 14.27 -12.18 -36.78
N PRO A 35 15.35 -11.38 -36.67
CA PRO A 35 16.61 -11.87 -36.12
C PRO A 35 17.25 -10.88 -35.12
N VAL A 36 16.79 -10.93 -33.88
CA VAL A 36 17.61 -10.65 -32.67
C VAL A 36 17.40 -11.77 -31.63
N ALA A 37 16.23 -12.44 -31.67
CA ALA A 37 15.82 -13.58 -30.85
C ALA A 37 16.54 -14.93 -31.09
N SER A 38 17.83 -14.97 -31.46
CA SER A 38 18.58 -16.24 -31.58
C SER A 38 19.79 -16.35 -30.64
N ALA A 39 19.81 -15.59 -29.54
CA ALA A 39 20.88 -15.65 -28.54
C ALA A 39 20.38 -15.80 -27.08
N LEU A 40 19.07 -15.94 -26.85
CA LEU A 40 18.50 -16.21 -25.52
C LEU A 40 18.54 -17.72 -25.23
N GLU A 41 19.62 -18.17 -24.60
CA GLU A 41 19.50 -19.29 -23.65
C GLU A 41 18.76 -18.74 -22.41
N ALA A 42 17.83 -19.54 -21.85
CA ALA A 42 16.87 -19.15 -20.82
C ALA A 42 17.43 -18.20 -19.76
N SER A 43 16.85 -17.02 -19.65
CA SER A 43 17.07 -16.11 -18.54
C SER A 43 16.34 -16.62 -17.28
N PRO A 44 16.83 -16.33 -16.06
CA PRO A 44 16.12 -16.61 -14.80
C PRO A 44 14.73 -15.97 -14.72
N LEU A 45 14.49 -14.90 -15.48
CA LEU A 45 13.25 -14.13 -15.53
C LEU A 45 12.30 -14.56 -16.68
N ASP A 46 12.73 -15.43 -17.59
CA ASP A 46 12.06 -15.68 -18.90
C ASP A 46 11.45 -17.09 -19.07
N SER A 47 11.01 -17.73 -17.98
CA SER A 47 10.17 -18.93 -18.12
C SER A 47 8.77 -18.52 -18.60
N HIS A 48 8.60 -18.59 -19.93
CA HIS A 48 7.51 -18.08 -20.76
C HIS A 48 6.06 -18.56 -20.48
N ASN A 49 5.74 -19.09 -19.30
CA ASN A 49 4.35 -19.36 -18.87
C ASN A 49 4.15 -19.29 -17.34
N SER A 50 5.21 -19.03 -16.56
CA SER A 50 5.18 -18.95 -15.08
C SER A 50 5.23 -17.51 -14.56
N ALA A 51 5.49 -16.52 -15.41
CA ALA A 51 5.64 -15.12 -15.01
C ALA A 51 4.36 -14.45 -14.48
N LEU A 52 3.19 -15.10 -14.59
CA LEU A 52 1.90 -14.59 -14.10
C LEU A 52 1.25 -15.46 -13.02
N ASN A 53 1.91 -16.54 -12.58
CA ASN A 53 1.44 -17.35 -11.46
C ASN A 53 2.53 -17.37 -10.39
N PHE A 54 2.55 -16.32 -9.57
CA PHE A 54 3.55 -16.09 -8.53
C PHE A 54 3.69 -17.27 -7.54
N ALA A 55 2.62 -18.04 -7.34
CA ALA A 55 2.64 -19.33 -6.66
C ALA A 55 2.17 -20.44 -7.61
N SER A 56 3.02 -21.41 -7.93
CA SER A 56 2.64 -22.57 -8.76
C SER A 56 2.73 -23.91 -8.04
N ASP A 57 3.31 -23.96 -6.85
CA ASP A 57 3.49 -25.20 -6.08
C ASP A 57 2.74 -25.12 -4.76
N THR A 58 1.81 -26.05 -4.52
CA THR A 58 1.03 -26.15 -3.28
C THR A 58 1.47 -27.30 -2.40
N THR A 59 2.58 -27.96 -2.71
CA THR A 59 2.95 -29.23 -2.05
C THR A 59 3.15 -29.09 -0.54
N GLY A 60 3.58 -27.92 -0.03
CA GLY A 60 3.68 -27.62 1.40
C GLY A 60 2.45 -27.02 2.06
N VAL A 61 1.41 -26.67 1.30
CA VAL A 61 0.19 -26.05 1.86
C VAL A 61 -0.71 -27.13 2.46
N ASP A 62 -1.08 -26.97 3.74
CA ASP A 62 -1.94 -27.90 4.47
C ASP A 62 -3.43 -27.63 4.22
N LEU A 63 -3.89 -28.08 3.05
CA LEU A 63 -5.28 -27.91 2.59
C LEU A 63 -6.24 -28.91 3.25
N LEU A 64 -7.47 -28.47 3.49
CA LEU A 64 -8.61 -29.33 3.83
C LEU A 64 -8.78 -30.46 2.80
N ALA A 65 -9.25 -31.62 3.28
CA ALA A 65 -9.61 -32.70 2.39
C ALA A 65 -10.85 -32.33 1.56
N ALA A 66 -10.91 -32.83 0.32
CA ALA A 66 -12.01 -32.51 -0.60
C ALA A 66 -13.41 -32.86 -0.04
N ASP A 67 -13.52 -33.85 0.85
CA ASP A 67 -14.77 -34.25 1.50
C ASP A 67 -15.14 -33.40 2.74
N GLU A 68 -14.26 -32.51 3.18
CA GLU A 68 -14.51 -31.51 4.22
C GLU A 68 -15.13 -30.22 3.65
N LEU A 69 -14.91 -29.94 2.36
CA LEU A 69 -15.53 -28.82 1.65
C LEU A 69 -16.94 -29.18 1.16
N PRO A 70 -17.90 -28.23 1.17
CA PRO A 70 -19.22 -28.46 0.62
C PRO A 70 -19.19 -28.59 -0.91
N ALA A 71 -20.12 -29.36 -1.48
CA ALA A 71 -20.23 -29.52 -2.94
C ALA A 71 -20.60 -28.21 -3.67
N SER A 72 -21.17 -27.24 -2.96
CA SER A 72 -21.39 -25.89 -3.47
C SER A 72 -21.36 -24.88 -2.33
N PHE A 73 -20.97 -23.65 -2.67
CA PHE A 73 -20.85 -22.55 -1.71
C PHE A 73 -20.99 -21.22 -2.46
N ASP A 74 -21.63 -20.24 -1.83
CA ASP A 74 -21.97 -18.97 -2.47
C ASP A 74 -21.94 -17.84 -1.44
N LEU A 75 -20.95 -16.95 -1.54
CA LEU A 75 -20.79 -15.80 -0.65
C LEU A 75 -21.94 -14.78 -0.81
N ARG A 76 -22.61 -14.75 -1.96
CA ARG A 76 -23.78 -13.87 -2.18
C ARG A 76 -24.89 -14.20 -1.20
N GLY A 77 -25.08 -15.49 -0.89
CA GLY A 77 -26.06 -15.96 0.09
C GLY A 77 -25.78 -15.52 1.53
N ARG A 78 -24.54 -15.11 1.84
CA ARG A 78 -24.15 -14.53 3.14
C ARG A 78 -24.37 -13.01 3.20
N GLY A 79 -24.62 -12.35 2.06
CA GLY A 79 -24.78 -10.89 1.98
C GLY A 79 -23.48 -10.09 2.11
N VAL A 80 -22.33 -10.74 1.93
CA VAL A 80 -20.98 -10.14 2.01
C VAL A 80 -20.41 -9.77 0.64
N VAL A 81 -21.11 -10.11 -0.45
CA VAL A 81 -20.73 -9.71 -1.81
C VAL A 81 -21.48 -8.42 -2.16
N THR A 82 -20.76 -7.35 -2.46
CA THR A 82 -21.33 -6.07 -2.90
C THR A 82 -21.94 -6.18 -4.31
N PRO A 83 -22.82 -5.26 -4.73
CA PRO A 83 -23.40 -5.27 -6.07
C PRO A 83 -22.36 -5.28 -7.20
N VAL A 84 -22.75 -5.80 -8.37
CA VAL A 84 -21.93 -5.72 -9.58
C VAL A 84 -21.89 -4.28 -10.06
N LYS A 85 -20.69 -3.68 -10.07
CA LYS A 85 -20.44 -2.33 -10.58
C LYS A 85 -20.12 -2.35 -12.09
N SER A 86 -19.97 -1.18 -12.71
CA SER A 86 -19.68 -1.03 -14.13
C SER A 86 -18.39 -0.23 -14.39
N GLN A 87 -17.36 -0.85 -14.97
CA GLN A 87 -16.11 -0.20 -15.40
C GLN A 87 -16.29 0.79 -16.56
N GLY A 88 -17.45 0.80 -17.22
CA GLY A 88 -17.75 1.74 -18.29
C GLY A 88 -16.80 1.61 -19.48
N VAL A 89 -16.19 2.74 -19.86
CA VAL A 89 -15.34 2.90 -21.07
C VAL A 89 -13.85 2.64 -20.82
N TRP A 90 -13.45 2.40 -19.56
CA TRP A 90 -12.04 2.32 -19.16
C TRP A 90 -11.56 0.88 -18.99
N SER A 91 -10.23 0.69 -18.99
CA SER A 91 -9.56 -0.63 -18.91
C SER A 91 -9.25 -1.05 -17.47
N THR A 92 -10.21 -0.85 -16.55
CA THR A 92 -9.98 -0.96 -15.10
C THR A 92 -10.57 -2.21 -14.46
N CYS A 93 -10.92 -3.24 -15.27
CA CYS A 93 -11.49 -4.49 -14.78
C CYS A 93 -10.71 -5.13 -13.63
N TRP A 94 -9.38 -5.04 -13.67
CA TRP A 94 -8.47 -5.50 -12.62
C TRP A 94 -8.69 -4.80 -11.27
N GLY A 95 -8.93 -3.48 -11.30
CA GLY A 95 -9.22 -2.70 -10.10
C GLY A 95 -10.57 -3.10 -9.48
N PHE A 96 -11.60 -3.29 -10.32
CA PHE A 96 -12.90 -3.81 -9.87
C PHE A 96 -12.80 -5.22 -9.29
N ALA A 97 -11.97 -6.08 -9.87
CA ALA A 97 -11.78 -7.45 -9.38
C ALA A 97 -11.11 -7.47 -8.00
N ALA A 98 -10.05 -6.68 -7.83
CA ALA A 98 -9.33 -6.54 -6.56
C ALA A 98 -10.20 -5.86 -5.49
N VAL A 99 -10.89 -4.76 -5.82
CA VAL A 99 -11.81 -4.07 -4.91
C VAL A 99 -12.96 -4.99 -4.48
N ALA A 100 -13.58 -5.73 -5.39
CA ALA A 100 -14.64 -6.66 -5.01
C ALA A 100 -14.15 -7.81 -4.10
N ALA A 101 -12.90 -8.25 -4.27
CA ALA A 101 -12.26 -9.20 -3.36
C ALA A 101 -12.05 -8.59 -1.97
N ALA A 102 -11.48 -7.38 -1.90
CA ALA A 102 -11.25 -6.63 -0.67
C ALA A 102 -12.56 -6.32 0.09
N GLU A 103 -13.59 -5.81 -0.60
CA GLU A 103 -14.91 -5.52 -0.01
C GLU A 103 -15.54 -6.78 0.60
N THR A 104 -15.40 -7.93 -0.08
CA THR A 104 -15.98 -9.19 0.41
C THR A 104 -15.26 -9.69 1.66
N SER A 105 -13.94 -9.55 1.70
CA SER A 105 -13.10 -9.87 2.85
C SER A 105 -13.47 -9.00 4.06
N LEU A 106 -13.49 -7.68 3.88
CA LEU A 106 -13.85 -6.70 4.90
C LEU A 106 -15.25 -6.95 5.51
N LEU A 107 -16.25 -7.22 4.67
CA LEU A 107 -17.60 -7.52 5.15
C LEU A 107 -17.67 -8.83 5.94
N SER A 108 -16.87 -9.82 5.54
CA SER A 108 -16.79 -11.12 6.22
C SER A 108 -16.11 -11.00 7.58
N ASP A 109 -14.99 -10.28 7.67
CA ASP A 109 -14.21 -10.11 8.90
C ASP A 109 -14.96 -9.26 9.94
N LEU A 110 -15.65 -8.21 9.48
CA LEU A 110 -16.59 -7.44 10.31
C LEU A 110 -17.85 -8.22 10.71
N ASN A 111 -18.03 -9.44 10.18
CA ASN A 111 -19.22 -10.26 10.38
C ASN A 111 -20.52 -9.46 10.14
N THR A 112 -20.53 -8.70 9.05
CA THR A 112 -21.62 -7.80 8.65
C THR A 112 -22.07 -8.10 7.22
N THR A 113 -22.96 -7.28 6.67
CA THR A 113 -23.48 -7.45 5.30
C THR A 113 -23.47 -6.12 4.58
N TYR A 114 -23.38 -6.16 3.25
CA TYR A 114 -23.50 -4.97 2.41
C TYR A 114 -24.78 -4.18 2.72
N GLU A 115 -25.93 -4.86 2.92
CA GLU A 115 -27.20 -4.20 3.25
C GLU A 115 -27.15 -3.35 4.54
N ARG A 116 -26.20 -3.62 5.45
CA ARG A 116 -26.07 -2.92 6.73
C ARG A 116 -25.09 -1.77 6.66
N THR A 117 -24.00 -1.93 5.90
CA THR A 117 -22.88 -0.97 5.86
C THR A 117 -22.96 -0.05 4.65
N GLY A 118 -23.45 -0.55 3.52
CA GLY A 118 -23.31 0.13 2.23
C GLY A 118 -21.86 0.26 1.78
N LEU A 119 -20.97 -0.66 2.21
CA LEU A 119 -19.55 -0.63 1.85
C LEU A 119 -19.39 -0.57 0.33
N ASP A 120 -18.64 0.43 -0.12
CA ASP A 120 -18.39 0.73 -1.52
C ASP A 120 -17.05 1.46 -1.60
N LEU A 121 -16.01 0.75 -2.07
CA LEU A 121 -14.65 1.26 -2.19
C LEU A 121 -14.40 1.79 -3.61
N SER A 122 -13.49 2.76 -3.74
CA SER A 122 -13.23 3.46 -4.98
C SER A 122 -12.25 2.71 -5.90
N GLU A 123 -12.72 2.25 -7.05
CA GLU A 123 -11.86 1.76 -8.13
C GLU A 123 -11.09 2.88 -8.84
N ARG A 124 -11.63 4.13 -8.87
CA ARG A 124 -10.97 5.27 -9.55
C ARG A 124 -9.66 5.63 -8.87
N GLN A 125 -9.62 5.71 -7.53
CA GLN A 125 -8.39 5.93 -6.75
C GLN A 125 -7.33 4.86 -7.06
N LEU A 126 -7.70 3.59 -6.95
CA LEU A 126 -6.80 2.47 -7.20
C LEU A 126 -6.22 2.53 -8.62
N ALA A 127 -7.07 2.68 -9.63
CA ALA A 127 -6.64 2.68 -11.03
C ALA A 127 -5.77 3.90 -11.38
N TYR A 128 -6.17 5.09 -10.91
CA TYR A 128 -5.46 6.33 -11.20
C TYR A 128 -4.06 6.32 -10.56
N PHE A 129 -3.96 6.10 -9.24
CA PHE A 129 -2.66 6.19 -8.57
C PHE A 129 -1.70 5.06 -8.90
N SER A 130 -2.19 3.93 -9.41
CA SER A 130 -1.31 2.87 -9.91
C SER A 130 -0.48 3.34 -11.10
N THR A 131 -1.01 4.24 -11.93
CA THR A 131 -0.43 4.61 -13.23
C THR A 131 0.06 6.05 -13.25
N THR A 132 0.24 6.66 -12.08
CA THR A 132 0.76 8.01 -11.90
C THR A 132 1.95 8.00 -10.95
N ALA A 133 3.09 8.46 -11.45
CA ALA A 133 4.30 8.62 -10.67
C ALA A 133 4.09 9.53 -9.45
N LEU A 134 4.98 9.39 -8.46
CA LEU A 134 5.08 10.33 -7.35
C LEU A 134 5.42 11.72 -7.89
N PRO A 135 4.81 12.79 -7.35
CA PRO A 135 5.11 14.14 -7.79
C PRO A 135 6.58 14.48 -7.57
N ASP A 136 7.20 15.12 -8.56
CA ASP A 136 8.53 15.73 -8.42
C ASP A 136 8.44 16.91 -7.44
N ASP A 137 9.42 17.09 -6.56
CA ASP A 137 9.43 18.10 -5.49
C ASP A 137 8.90 19.50 -5.91
N GLU A 138 7.77 19.92 -5.36
CA GLU A 138 7.52 21.34 -5.12
C GLU A 138 8.13 21.71 -3.76
N GLU A 139 8.93 22.79 -3.69
CA GLU A 139 9.56 23.29 -2.46
C GLU A 139 8.59 23.28 -1.24
N GLY A 140 8.62 22.22 -0.41
CA GLY A 140 7.89 22.17 0.86
C GLY A 140 7.12 20.90 1.20
N ASP A 141 6.92 19.95 0.28
CA ASP A 141 6.27 18.67 0.63
C ASP A 141 7.31 17.61 1.00
N ARG A 142 7.23 17.08 2.23
CA ARG A 142 8.27 16.20 2.78
C ARG A 142 8.06 14.72 2.47
N LEU A 143 6.88 14.35 1.96
CA LEU A 143 6.42 12.97 1.87
C LEU A 143 7.17 12.12 0.84
N TYR A 144 7.79 12.74 -0.19
CA TYR A 144 8.42 12.02 -1.31
C TYR A 144 9.82 12.53 -1.70
N ASN A 145 10.50 13.32 -0.85
CA ASN A 145 11.69 14.10 -1.24
C ASN A 145 12.80 13.32 -1.98
N ASP A 146 12.99 12.03 -1.68
CA ASP A 146 14.01 11.19 -2.32
C ASP A 146 13.41 10.16 -3.31
N GLN A 147 12.09 10.16 -3.49
CA GLN A 147 11.32 9.23 -4.33
C GLN A 147 10.48 9.94 -5.41
N GLY A 148 10.63 11.26 -5.54
CA GLY A 148 9.98 12.04 -6.59
C GLY A 148 10.22 11.44 -7.98
N GLY A 149 9.14 11.27 -8.73
CA GLY A 149 9.16 10.68 -10.07
C GLY A 149 9.21 9.15 -10.13
N GLU A 150 9.23 8.45 -9.00
CA GLU A 150 9.11 6.98 -8.93
C GLU A 150 7.69 6.50 -9.27
N GLY A 151 7.59 5.31 -9.84
CA GLY A 151 6.34 4.63 -10.14
C GLY A 151 6.11 4.44 -11.64
N MET A 152 4.84 4.35 -12.04
CA MET A 152 4.47 4.28 -13.45
C MET A 152 4.31 5.69 -14.05
N ARG A 153 5.02 5.95 -15.14
CA ARG A 153 4.99 7.20 -15.89
C ARG A 153 4.16 7.06 -17.15
N ASN A 154 3.50 8.15 -17.55
CA ASN A 154 2.62 8.15 -18.72
C ASN A 154 3.15 9.09 -19.80
N VAL A 155 3.48 8.54 -20.97
CA VAL A 155 4.09 9.32 -22.08
C VAL A 155 3.18 10.42 -22.60
N LEU A 156 1.85 10.24 -22.53
CA LEU A 156 0.89 11.25 -22.95
C LEU A 156 0.88 12.50 -22.05
N LEU A 157 1.54 12.42 -20.88
CA LEU A 157 1.63 13.52 -19.91
C LEU A 157 3.03 14.16 -19.87
N GLU A 158 4.01 13.54 -20.51
CA GLU A 158 5.43 13.86 -20.31
C GLU A 158 6.16 14.19 -21.62
N ASP A 159 5.67 13.72 -22.76
CA ASP A 159 6.34 13.90 -24.04
C ASP A 159 6.03 15.28 -24.65
N ASP A 160 7.02 16.18 -24.60
CA ASP A 160 6.98 17.52 -25.18
C ASP A 160 6.86 17.51 -26.73
N ASP A 161 7.12 16.38 -27.40
CA ASP A 161 6.98 16.23 -28.85
C ASP A 161 5.52 15.92 -29.28
N LEU A 162 4.61 15.68 -28.32
CA LEU A 162 3.19 15.48 -28.61
C LEU A 162 2.44 16.82 -28.85
N PRO A 163 1.31 16.78 -29.59
CA PRO A 163 0.43 17.94 -29.75
C PRO A 163 -0.10 18.49 -28.42
N ASP A 164 -0.68 19.68 -28.44
CA ASP A 164 -1.33 20.24 -27.24
C ASP A 164 -2.54 19.41 -26.76
N ASP A 165 -2.89 19.56 -25.47
CA ASP A 165 -3.99 18.82 -24.82
C ASP A 165 -5.32 18.89 -25.57
N GLU A 166 -5.65 20.03 -26.21
CA GLU A 166 -6.89 20.19 -26.98
C GLU A 166 -6.85 19.29 -28.23
N THR A 167 -5.73 19.29 -28.94
CA THR A 167 -5.51 18.44 -30.11
C THR A 167 -5.49 16.96 -29.73
N MET A 168 -4.82 16.60 -28.62
CA MET A 168 -4.82 15.23 -28.13
C MET A 168 -6.22 14.79 -27.70
N GLU A 169 -6.98 15.62 -27.00
CA GLU A 169 -8.37 15.31 -26.61
C GLU A 169 -9.26 15.07 -27.84
N ASP A 170 -9.11 15.87 -28.89
CA ASP A 170 -9.82 15.68 -30.16
C ASP A 170 -9.48 14.35 -30.85
N ILE A 171 -8.22 13.90 -30.76
CA ILE A 171 -7.75 12.62 -31.33
C ILE A 171 -8.20 11.42 -30.48
N LEU A 172 -8.06 11.53 -29.17
CA LEU A 172 -8.25 10.45 -28.20
C LEU A 172 -9.72 10.27 -27.81
N GLY A 173 -10.50 11.36 -27.81
CA GLY A 173 -11.87 11.40 -27.29
C GLY A 173 -11.95 11.52 -25.76
N TYR A 174 -10.82 11.81 -25.11
CA TYR A 174 -10.68 12.01 -23.67
C TYR A 174 -9.46 12.89 -23.38
N GLN A 175 -9.46 13.56 -22.22
CA GLN A 175 -8.33 14.39 -21.79
C GLN A 175 -7.10 13.51 -21.51
N PRO A 176 -5.89 13.87 -21.97
CA PRO A 176 -4.67 13.09 -21.72
C PRO A 176 -4.46 12.72 -20.24
N GLN A 177 -4.85 13.60 -19.32
CA GLN A 177 -4.80 13.38 -17.86
C GLN A 177 -5.67 12.21 -17.37
N SER A 178 -6.58 11.71 -18.21
CA SER A 178 -7.42 10.53 -17.95
C SER A 178 -6.81 9.23 -18.49
N ALA A 179 -5.74 9.30 -19.30
CA ALA A 179 -5.02 8.15 -19.83
C ALA A 179 -4.58 7.10 -18.80
N PRO A 180 -4.22 7.47 -17.54
CA PRO A 180 -4.05 6.53 -16.43
C PRO A 180 -5.11 5.40 -16.36
N LEU A 181 -6.39 5.71 -16.64
CA LEU A 181 -7.48 4.74 -16.55
C LEU A 181 -7.59 3.78 -17.75
N LEU A 182 -6.83 4.02 -18.83
CA LEU A 182 -6.82 3.16 -20.01
C LEU A 182 -5.79 2.06 -19.94
N TYR A 183 -4.85 2.16 -19.01
CA TYR A 183 -3.89 1.09 -18.82
C TYR A 183 -4.57 -0.07 -18.08
N GLY A 184 -4.52 -1.23 -18.72
CA GLY A 184 -4.87 -2.48 -18.05
C GLY A 184 -3.92 -2.75 -16.89
N GLY A 185 -4.26 -3.69 -16.02
CA GLY A 185 -3.47 -3.93 -14.83
C GLY A 185 -3.73 -5.29 -14.23
N LEU A 186 -3.12 -5.49 -13.08
CA LEU A 186 -3.08 -6.76 -12.37
C LEU A 186 -3.56 -6.54 -10.94
N SER A 187 -4.13 -7.56 -10.30
CA SER A 187 -4.53 -7.46 -8.89
C SER A 187 -3.36 -7.15 -7.97
N ALA A 188 -2.14 -7.57 -8.31
CA ALA A 188 -0.90 -7.24 -7.59
C ALA A 188 -0.62 -5.73 -7.50
N TYR A 189 -1.17 -4.90 -8.41
CA TYR A 189 -1.06 -3.44 -8.29
C TYR A 189 -1.82 -2.93 -7.05
N ALA A 190 -2.94 -3.58 -6.69
CA ALA A 190 -3.63 -3.28 -5.44
C ALA A 190 -2.78 -3.66 -4.22
N THR A 191 -2.04 -4.76 -4.27
CA THR A 191 -1.09 -5.15 -3.23
C THR A 191 0.00 -4.10 -3.04
N SER A 192 0.65 -3.65 -4.12
CA SER A 192 1.66 -2.57 -4.05
C SER A 192 1.06 -1.29 -3.44
N LEU A 193 -0.10 -0.84 -3.91
CA LEU A 193 -0.68 0.42 -3.45
C LEU A 193 -1.23 0.36 -2.01
N TYR A 194 -2.02 -0.65 -1.67
CA TYR A 194 -2.62 -0.76 -0.35
C TYR A 194 -1.55 -0.97 0.72
N SER A 195 -0.48 -1.72 0.42
CA SER A 195 0.66 -1.83 1.34
C SER A 195 1.43 -0.52 1.50
N SER A 196 1.41 0.37 0.51
CA SER A 196 1.99 1.71 0.59
C SER A 196 1.11 2.74 1.31
N GLY A 197 -0.04 2.34 1.84
CA GLY A 197 -1.02 3.26 2.44
C GLY A 197 -1.86 4.04 1.44
N ILE A 198 -1.82 3.66 0.15
CA ILE A 198 -2.58 4.29 -0.94
C ILE A 198 -3.91 3.56 -1.09
N GLY A 199 -4.92 4.02 -0.37
CA GLY A 199 -6.23 3.40 -0.34
C GLY A 199 -6.28 2.07 0.44
N PRO A 200 -7.41 1.35 0.33
CA PRO A 200 -8.62 1.77 -0.38
C PRO A 200 -9.37 2.87 0.38
N ILE A 201 -10.07 3.75 -0.35
CA ILE A 201 -11.03 4.72 0.21
C ILE A 201 -12.46 4.42 -0.23
N SER A 202 -13.44 5.10 0.38
CA SER A 202 -14.84 5.03 -0.07
C SER A 202 -15.01 5.60 -1.49
N GLU A 203 -15.86 4.94 -2.29
CA GLU A 203 -16.35 5.41 -3.60
C GLU A 203 -16.91 6.84 -3.55
N SER A 204 -17.43 7.28 -2.39
CA SER A 204 -17.93 8.65 -2.24
C SER A 204 -16.84 9.74 -2.26
N LEU A 205 -15.58 9.39 -1.99
CA LEU A 205 -14.44 10.32 -2.02
C LEU A 205 -13.83 10.46 -3.42
N ALA A 206 -13.82 9.38 -4.19
CA ALA A 206 -13.31 9.34 -5.57
C ALA A 206 -14.27 8.53 -6.47
N PRO A 207 -15.46 9.08 -6.78
CA PRO A 207 -16.49 8.33 -7.49
C PRO A 207 -16.07 8.01 -8.92
N TYR A 208 -16.49 6.84 -9.40
CA TYR A 208 -16.24 6.30 -10.73
C TYR A 208 -17.06 6.99 -11.82
N GLN A 209 -16.81 8.29 -11.99
CA GLN A 209 -17.41 9.18 -12.98
C GLN A 209 -16.43 10.31 -13.32
N ASN A 210 -16.60 10.99 -14.44
CA ASN A 210 -15.97 12.30 -14.62
C ASN A 210 -16.59 13.33 -13.66
N ASP A 211 -15.79 14.32 -13.26
CA ASP A 211 -16.16 15.33 -12.26
C ASP A 211 -17.35 16.20 -12.70
N GLU A 212 -17.57 16.35 -14.01
CA GLU A 212 -18.69 17.09 -14.59
C GLU A 212 -20.01 16.29 -14.65
N GLY A 213 -19.98 14.97 -14.42
CA GLY A 213 -21.13 14.08 -14.58
C GLY A 213 -21.63 13.95 -16.02
N ILE A 214 -20.75 14.16 -17.00
CA ILE A 214 -21.03 14.00 -18.44
C ILE A 214 -21.34 12.53 -18.73
N LEU A 215 -22.48 12.30 -19.36
CA LEU A 215 -22.92 10.97 -19.76
C LEU A 215 -22.43 10.63 -21.16
N HIS A 216 -22.04 9.38 -21.36
CA HIS A 216 -21.77 8.83 -22.68
C HIS A 216 -23.03 8.96 -23.56
N PRO A 217 -22.92 9.15 -24.90
CA PRO A 217 -24.08 9.31 -25.79
C PRO A 217 -25.14 8.18 -25.70
N SER A 218 -24.76 7.00 -25.23
CA SER A 218 -25.68 5.88 -24.96
C SER A 218 -26.65 6.17 -23.80
N GLY A 219 -26.30 7.10 -22.90
CA GLY A 219 -27.04 7.42 -21.67
C GLY A 219 -26.95 6.35 -20.58
N LYS A 220 -26.04 5.37 -20.72
CA LYS A 220 -25.94 4.19 -19.84
C LYS A 220 -24.70 4.15 -18.96
N MET A 221 -23.73 5.04 -19.19
CA MET A 221 -22.48 5.14 -18.45
C MET A 221 -21.97 6.58 -18.51
N TYR A 222 -20.99 6.93 -17.68
CA TYR A 222 -20.26 8.18 -17.80
C TYR A 222 -19.38 8.20 -19.06
N ALA A 223 -19.20 9.37 -19.65
CA ALA A 223 -18.34 9.54 -20.82
C ALA A 223 -16.86 9.55 -20.41
N ALA A 224 -16.00 9.19 -21.36
CA ALA A 224 -14.56 9.38 -21.23
C ALA A 224 -14.18 10.87 -21.24
N SER A 225 -14.95 11.71 -21.96
CA SER A 225 -14.81 13.17 -21.94
C SER A 225 -15.14 13.75 -20.55
N GLY A 226 -14.40 14.78 -20.15
CA GLY A 226 -14.46 15.35 -18.80
C GLY A 226 -13.27 14.93 -17.96
N THR A 227 -13.19 15.45 -16.74
CA THR A 227 -12.04 15.24 -15.87
C THR A 227 -12.18 13.94 -15.08
N TRP A 228 -11.23 13.03 -15.29
CA TRP A 228 -11.08 11.79 -14.52
C TRP A 228 -9.82 11.76 -13.65
N ALA A 229 -8.93 12.73 -13.81
CA ALA A 229 -7.76 12.89 -12.94
C ALA A 229 -8.17 13.05 -11.47
N LEU A 230 -7.33 12.60 -10.54
CA LEU A 230 -7.56 12.79 -9.10
C LEU A 230 -6.58 13.79 -8.52
N ASP A 231 -7.05 14.50 -7.48
CA ASP A 231 -6.23 15.38 -6.67
C ASP A 231 -5.26 14.55 -5.81
N GLU A 232 -4.01 15.01 -5.75
CA GLU A 232 -2.92 14.33 -5.04
C GLU A 232 -3.21 14.16 -3.54
N SER A 233 -4.07 15.01 -2.93
CA SER A 233 -4.50 14.86 -1.53
C SER A 233 -5.28 13.57 -1.23
N LEU A 234 -5.71 12.84 -2.27
CA LEU A 234 -6.34 11.54 -2.15
C LEU A 234 -5.35 10.37 -2.18
N ARG A 235 -4.06 10.58 -2.52
CA ARG A 235 -3.10 9.48 -2.69
C ARG A 235 -2.91 8.69 -1.41
N LEU A 236 -2.47 9.34 -0.34
CA LEU A 236 -2.19 8.70 0.95
C LEU A 236 -3.43 8.62 1.86
N GLN A 237 -4.64 8.76 1.31
CA GLN A 237 -5.84 8.46 2.07
C GLN A 237 -6.11 6.97 2.01
N THR A 238 -6.32 6.37 3.17
CA THR A 238 -6.72 4.97 3.32
C THR A 238 -7.81 4.83 4.37
N GLY A 239 -8.77 3.96 4.10
CA GLY A 239 -9.86 3.59 5.02
C GLY A 239 -9.73 2.18 5.59
N ALA A 240 -8.79 1.38 5.11
CA ALA A 240 -8.49 0.03 5.59
C ALA A 240 -7.02 -0.31 5.29
N GLN A 241 -6.30 -0.90 6.24
CA GLN A 241 -4.90 -1.27 6.05
C GLN A 241 -4.82 -2.68 5.45
N LEU A 242 -3.97 -2.90 4.45
CA LEU A 242 -3.69 -4.27 3.98
C LEU A 242 -2.91 -5.02 5.06
N GLU A 243 -3.41 -6.19 5.48
CA GLU A 243 -2.72 -7.09 6.39
C GLU A 243 -2.05 -8.22 5.62
N GLU A 244 -2.79 -8.84 4.68
CA GLU A 244 -2.25 -9.88 3.81
C GLU A 244 -2.75 -9.72 2.37
N SER A 245 -1.86 -10.00 1.42
CA SER A 245 -2.27 -10.44 0.09
C SER A 245 -1.81 -11.87 -0.11
N LEU A 246 -2.75 -12.73 -0.47
CA LEU A 246 -2.54 -14.16 -0.67
C LEU A 246 -2.45 -14.44 -2.16
N MET A 247 -1.24 -14.61 -2.68
CA MET A 247 -1.01 -15.08 -4.03
C MET A 247 -1.23 -16.59 -4.09
N LEU A 248 -2.40 -16.97 -4.61
CA LEU A 248 -2.86 -18.34 -4.60
C LEU A 248 -2.29 -19.12 -5.80
N PRO A 249 -2.23 -20.45 -5.68
CA PRO A 249 -1.95 -21.33 -6.81
C PRO A 249 -3.02 -21.26 -7.91
N CYS A 250 -2.60 -21.35 -9.17
CA CYS A 250 -3.52 -21.35 -10.30
C CYS A 250 -3.99 -22.77 -10.69
N PRO A 251 -5.30 -23.00 -10.87
CA PRO A 251 -5.84 -24.25 -11.42
C PRO A 251 -5.35 -24.59 -12.83
N ALA A 252 -4.98 -23.59 -13.63
CA ALA A 252 -4.44 -23.78 -14.98
C ALA A 252 -2.92 -23.69 -14.96
N THR A 253 -2.24 -24.79 -15.26
CA THR A 253 -0.77 -24.85 -15.34
C THR A 253 -0.31 -25.33 -16.69
N PHE A 254 0.91 -24.95 -17.08
CA PHE A 254 1.50 -25.29 -18.37
C PHE A 254 2.93 -25.80 -18.18
N ASP A 255 3.25 -26.93 -18.79
CA ASP A 255 4.62 -27.43 -18.87
C ASP A 255 5.49 -26.50 -19.75
N GLU A 256 6.83 -26.67 -19.71
CA GLU A 256 7.78 -25.89 -20.52
C GLU A 256 7.49 -25.94 -22.04
N ASP A 257 6.85 -27.01 -22.51
CA ASP A 257 6.46 -27.19 -23.91
C ASP A 257 5.07 -26.61 -24.25
N GLY A 258 4.41 -25.97 -23.27
CA GLY A 258 3.09 -25.36 -23.39
C GLY A 258 1.93 -26.35 -23.20
N THR A 259 2.19 -27.58 -22.73
CA THR A 259 1.13 -28.56 -22.46
C THR A 259 0.33 -28.17 -21.21
N TYR A 260 -0.98 -28.03 -21.36
CA TYR A 260 -1.91 -27.74 -20.25
C TYR A 260 -2.04 -28.90 -19.26
N SER A 261 -2.11 -28.58 -17.97
CA SER A 261 -2.52 -29.48 -16.90
C SER A 261 -3.42 -28.76 -15.88
N TYR A 262 -4.36 -29.51 -15.30
CA TYR A 262 -5.28 -29.01 -14.28
C TYR A 262 -4.75 -29.33 -12.87
N ASP A 263 -4.63 -28.32 -12.01
CA ASP A 263 -4.27 -28.49 -10.60
C ASP A 263 -5.52 -28.46 -9.69
N GLU A 264 -5.91 -29.65 -9.23
CA GLU A 264 -6.99 -29.82 -8.25
C GLU A 264 -6.65 -29.24 -6.87
N ARG A 265 -5.36 -29.23 -6.48
CA ARG A 265 -4.93 -28.62 -5.20
C ARG A 265 -5.16 -27.12 -5.22
N ALA A 266 -4.83 -26.46 -6.34
CA ALA A 266 -5.08 -25.04 -6.53
C ALA A 266 -6.57 -24.69 -6.43
N THR A 267 -7.43 -25.52 -7.02
CA THR A 267 -8.89 -25.39 -6.88
C THR A 267 -9.33 -25.49 -5.42
N ARG A 268 -8.74 -26.39 -4.62
CA ARG A 268 -9.09 -26.48 -3.19
C ARG A 268 -8.61 -25.28 -2.38
N ALA A 269 -7.41 -24.76 -2.65
CA ALA A 269 -6.91 -23.54 -2.00
C ALA A 269 -7.87 -22.35 -2.19
N ILE A 270 -8.35 -22.12 -3.43
CA ILE A 270 -9.36 -21.09 -3.72
C ILE A 270 -10.66 -21.35 -2.95
N LYS A 271 -11.14 -22.60 -2.88
CA LYS A 271 -12.36 -22.95 -2.12
C LYS A 271 -12.22 -22.67 -0.64
N GLU A 272 -11.06 -22.93 -0.04
CA GLU A 272 -10.81 -22.65 1.37
C GLU A 272 -10.90 -21.16 1.68
N GLN A 273 -10.25 -20.32 0.86
CA GLN A 273 -10.37 -18.86 0.98
C GLN A 273 -11.82 -18.40 0.91
N LEU A 274 -12.60 -18.94 -0.04
CA LEU A 274 -14.04 -18.67 -0.14
C LEU A 274 -14.78 -19.08 1.15
N THR A 275 -14.48 -20.24 1.75
CA THR A 275 -15.12 -20.65 3.01
C THR A 275 -14.79 -19.73 4.19
N GLU A 276 -13.60 -19.15 4.20
CA GLU A 276 -13.18 -18.14 5.18
C GLU A 276 -13.90 -16.80 5.00
N GLY A 277 -14.54 -16.58 3.85
CA GLY A 277 -15.23 -15.33 3.52
C GLY A 277 -14.43 -14.41 2.58
N ARG A 278 -13.32 -14.90 2.03
CA ARG A 278 -12.44 -14.16 1.14
C ARG A 278 -12.80 -14.49 -0.31
N ALA A 279 -13.25 -13.50 -1.06
CA ALA A 279 -13.41 -13.65 -2.50
C ALA A 279 -12.05 -13.53 -3.20
N VAL A 280 -11.91 -14.16 -4.37
CA VAL A 280 -10.61 -14.30 -5.04
C VAL A 280 -10.65 -13.57 -6.38
N SER A 281 -9.80 -12.55 -6.54
CA SER A 281 -9.57 -11.90 -7.83
C SER A 281 -8.85 -12.87 -8.76
N ILE A 282 -9.23 -12.93 -10.03
CA ILE A 282 -8.58 -13.71 -11.09
C ILE A 282 -8.54 -12.90 -12.38
N ALA A 283 -7.64 -13.26 -13.29
CA ALA A 283 -7.66 -12.82 -14.68
C ALA A 283 -7.99 -13.98 -15.63
N LEU A 284 -8.61 -13.67 -16.77
CA LEU A 284 -8.99 -14.64 -17.80
C LEU A 284 -9.06 -13.99 -19.19
N CYS A 285 -9.19 -14.82 -20.23
CA CYS A 285 -9.50 -14.34 -21.58
C CYS A 285 -11.02 -14.32 -21.80
N ALA A 286 -11.57 -13.12 -21.94
CA ALA A 286 -12.97 -12.89 -22.26
C ALA A 286 -13.15 -12.55 -23.74
N ASP A 287 -14.27 -12.98 -24.31
CA ASP A 287 -14.66 -12.69 -25.70
C ASP A 287 -14.94 -11.21 -25.99
N GLN A 288 -15.06 -10.40 -24.93
CA GLN A 288 -15.44 -8.99 -24.95
C GLN A 288 -14.55 -8.20 -24.00
N SER A 289 -14.41 -6.90 -24.27
CA SER A 289 -13.72 -5.97 -23.39
C SER A 289 -14.69 -5.11 -22.57
N HIS A 290 -15.88 -4.82 -23.12
CA HIS A 290 -16.94 -4.05 -22.46
C HIS A 290 -18.32 -4.68 -22.62
N ALA A 291 -19.23 -4.37 -21.69
CA ALA A 291 -20.61 -4.86 -21.65
C ALA A 291 -21.41 -4.64 -22.95
N SER A 292 -21.07 -3.63 -23.73
CA SER A 292 -21.75 -3.25 -24.98
C SER A 292 -21.23 -3.96 -26.22
N ASP A 293 -20.12 -4.69 -26.12
CA ASP A 293 -19.50 -5.35 -27.26
C ASP A 293 -20.36 -6.53 -27.74
N GLU A 294 -20.15 -6.96 -28.99
CA GLU A 294 -20.77 -8.19 -29.50
C GLU A 294 -19.94 -9.40 -29.09
N LEU A 295 -20.59 -10.47 -28.62
CA LEU A 295 -19.88 -11.70 -28.25
C LEU A 295 -19.29 -12.32 -29.53
N ALA A 296 -18.06 -12.83 -29.43
CA ALA A 296 -17.45 -13.57 -30.52
C ALA A 296 -18.28 -14.81 -30.83
N ALA A 297 -18.64 -14.98 -32.11
CA ALA A 297 -19.47 -16.11 -32.55
C ALA A 297 -18.78 -17.48 -32.36
N ASP A 298 -17.45 -17.46 -32.27
CA ASP A 298 -16.54 -18.58 -32.07
C ASP A 298 -15.74 -18.45 -30.76
N GLY A 299 -16.26 -17.69 -29.79
CA GLY A 299 -15.61 -17.43 -28.51
C GLY A 299 -15.84 -18.50 -27.42
N PHE A 300 -15.37 -18.20 -26.21
CA PHE A 300 -15.43 -19.05 -25.01
C PHE A 300 -16.74 -18.97 -24.22
N MET A 301 -17.55 -17.92 -24.43
CA MET A 301 -18.74 -17.64 -23.64
C MET A 301 -20.02 -18.23 -24.27
N ASN A 302 -20.69 -19.11 -23.54
CA ASN A 302 -22.06 -19.51 -23.88
C ASN A 302 -23.07 -18.46 -23.39
N ALA A 303 -23.54 -17.61 -24.30
CA ALA A 303 -24.51 -16.53 -24.01
C ALA A 303 -25.90 -17.00 -23.54
N THR A 304 -26.23 -18.29 -23.66
CA THR A 304 -27.53 -18.82 -23.22
C THR A 304 -27.52 -19.18 -21.73
N THR A 305 -26.38 -19.66 -21.25
CA THR A 305 -26.17 -20.15 -19.88
C THR A 305 -25.25 -19.24 -19.06
N TRP A 306 -24.64 -18.24 -19.71
CA TRP A 306 -23.60 -17.38 -19.14
C TRP A 306 -22.45 -18.19 -18.54
N ALA A 307 -22.01 -19.20 -19.29
CA ALA A 307 -20.96 -20.12 -18.87
C ALA A 307 -19.72 -19.96 -19.77
N ASN A 308 -18.57 -19.63 -19.18
CA ASN A 308 -17.29 -19.43 -19.86
C ASN A 308 -16.39 -20.66 -19.72
N TYR A 309 -15.78 -21.07 -20.83
CA TYR A 309 -14.70 -22.06 -20.82
C TYR A 309 -13.67 -21.78 -21.92
N GLY A 310 -12.53 -21.20 -21.53
CA GLY A 310 -11.32 -21.12 -22.31
C GLY A 310 -10.73 -22.52 -22.52
N TYR A 311 -11.12 -23.17 -23.62
CA TYR A 311 -10.70 -24.54 -23.95
C TYR A 311 -9.31 -24.64 -24.59
N GLU A 312 -8.64 -23.49 -24.80
CA GLU A 312 -7.27 -23.37 -25.25
C GLU A 312 -6.59 -22.17 -24.57
N TYR A 313 -5.26 -22.17 -24.55
CA TYR A 313 -4.51 -21.03 -24.03
C TYR A 313 -4.78 -19.78 -24.87
N ALA A 314 -5.16 -18.71 -24.18
CA ALA A 314 -5.25 -17.36 -24.72
C ALA A 314 -4.82 -16.38 -23.63
N PRO A 315 -4.08 -15.31 -23.97
CA PRO A 315 -3.68 -14.30 -23.00
C PRO A 315 -4.89 -13.68 -22.31
N ALA A 316 -4.78 -13.50 -20.98
CA ALA A 316 -5.81 -12.82 -20.22
C ALA A 316 -5.96 -11.37 -20.68
N ASN A 317 -7.21 -10.92 -20.79
CA ASN A 317 -7.58 -9.57 -21.20
C ASN A 317 -8.66 -8.95 -20.31
N HIS A 318 -9.12 -9.70 -19.30
CA HIS A 318 -10.18 -9.29 -18.39
C HIS A 318 -9.93 -9.86 -16.99
N ALA A 319 -10.42 -9.18 -15.97
CA ALA A 319 -10.29 -9.59 -14.58
C ALA A 319 -11.65 -9.54 -13.87
N VAL A 320 -11.86 -10.51 -12.99
CA VAL A 320 -13.14 -10.80 -12.33
C VAL A 320 -12.90 -11.42 -10.95
N THR A 321 -13.95 -11.56 -10.14
CA THR A 321 -13.81 -12.09 -8.78
C THR A 321 -14.61 -13.39 -8.61
N ILE A 322 -13.96 -14.47 -8.20
CA ILE A 322 -14.63 -15.70 -7.76
C ILE A 322 -15.30 -15.43 -6.41
N VAL A 323 -16.60 -15.70 -6.31
CA VAL A 323 -17.41 -15.49 -5.09
C VAL A 323 -18.11 -16.76 -4.61
N GLY A 324 -17.87 -17.89 -5.28
CA GLY A 324 -18.48 -19.17 -4.94
C GLY A 324 -18.16 -20.25 -5.95
N TRP A 325 -18.76 -21.42 -5.76
CA TRP A 325 -18.58 -22.57 -6.64
C TRP A 325 -19.77 -23.54 -6.58
N ASP A 326 -19.91 -24.38 -7.62
CA ASP A 326 -20.83 -25.50 -7.69
C ASP A 326 -20.17 -26.68 -8.42
N ASP A 327 -19.84 -27.74 -7.67
CA ASP A 327 -19.22 -28.98 -8.19
C ASP A 327 -20.17 -29.77 -9.11
N THR A 328 -21.46 -29.44 -9.09
CA THR A 328 -22.50 -30.12 -9.87
C THR A 328 -22.95 -29.33 -11.09
N TYR A 329 -22.31 -28.19 -11.38
CA TYR A 329 -22.62 -27.39 -12.55
C TYR A 329 -22.23 -28.15 -13.83
N ALA A 330 -23.24 -28.46 -14.65
CA ALA A 330 -23.12 -29.41 -15.75
C ALA A 330 -22.16 -28.93 -16.85
N ALA A 331 -21.25 -29.80 -17.29
CA ALA A 331 -20.33 -29.55 -18.40
C ALA A 331 -21.07 -29.18 -19.72
N GLU A 332 -22.31 -29.64 -19.90
CA GLU A 332 -23.15 -29.32 -21.06
C GLU A 332 -23.61 -27.86 -21.13
N ASN A 333 -23.48 -27.10 -20.04
CA ASN A 333 -23.80 -25.67 -20.04
C ASN A 333 -22.73 -24.84 -20.76
N PHE A 334 -21.53 -25.38 -20.98
CA PHE A 334 -20.41 -24.67 -21.60
C PHE A 334 -20.34 -24.89 -23.12
N GLY A 335 -19.53 -24.04 -23.75
CA GLY A 335 -19.24 -24.04 -25.17
C GLY A 335 -20.27 -23.26 -25.99
N THR A 336 -19.77 -22.44 -26.90
CA THR A 336 -20.59 -21.54 -27.73
C THR A 336 -21.39 -22.34 -28.77
N PRO A 337 -22.73 -22.25 -28.79
CA PRO A 337 -23.53 -22.92 -29.80
C PRO A 337 -23.30 -22.31 -31.18
N ASP A 338 -23.10 -23.15 -32.19
CA ASP A 338 -22.97 -22.71 -33.57
C ASP A 338 -24.23 -21.92 -33.99
N PRO A 339 -24.10 -20.69 -34.56
CA PRO A 339 -25.24 -19.84 -34.86
C PRO A 339 -26.23 -20.41 -35.88
N GLU A 340 -25.82 -21.36 -36.74
CA GLU A 340 -26.66 -21.94 -37.78
C GLU A 340 -27.36 -23.23 -37.34
N THR A 341 -26.66 -24.07 -36.57
CA THR A 341 -27.10 -25.42 -36.19
C THR A 341 -27.58 -25.50 -34.74
N GLY A 342 -27.09 -24.61 -33.87
CA GLY A 342 -27.30 -24.64 -32.43
C GLY A 342 -26.56 -25.77 -31.71
N GLU A 343 -25.67 -26.50 -32.41
CA GLU A 343 -24.84 -27.55 -31.82
C GLU A 343 -23.57 -26.94 -31.20
N VAL A 344 -23.10 -27.49 -30.08
CA VAL A 344 -21.84 -27.10 -29.44
C VAL A 344 -20.78 -28.11 -29.82
N ASP A 345 -19.58 -27.66 -30.20
CA ASP A 345 -18.44 -28.54 -30.42
C ASP A 345 -18.11 -29.28 -29.11
N PRO A 346 -18.12 -30.64 -29.09
CA PRO A 346 -17.80 -31.39 -27.88
C PRO A 346 -16.40 -31.11 -27.32
N SER A 347 -15.45 -30.63 -28.13
CA SER A 347 -14.11 -30.24 -27.68
C SER A 347 -14.09 -28.89 -26.94
N HIS A 348 -15.14 -28.07 -27.10
CA HIS A 348 -15.31 -26.79 -26.39
C HIS A 348 -16.11 -26.97 -25.09
N ARG A 349 -16.19 -28.21 -24.57
CA ARG A 349 -16.80 -28.52 -23.28
C ARG A 349 -15.74 -28.99 -22.31
N PRO A 350 -15.85 -28.61 -21.03
CA PRO A 350 -14.89 -29.06 -20.04
C PRO A 350 -14.98 -30.58 -19.85
N PRO A 351 -13.88 -31.21 -19.38
CA PRO A 351 -13.81 -32.66 -19.24
C PRO A 351 -14.72 -33.23 -18.14
N ALA A 352 -15.21 -32.40 -17.21
CA ALA A 352 -16.13 -32.79 -16.14
C ALA A 352 -17.00 -31.60 -15.69
N ASP A 353 -18.01 -31.91 -14.87
CA ASP A 353 -18.83 -30.93 -14.17
C ASP A 353 -18.00 -30.13 -13.15
N GLY A 354 -18.47 -28.94 -12.80
CA GLY A 354 -17.85 -28.07 -11.81
C GLY A 354 -17.53 -26.69 -12.34
N ALA A 355 -17.96 -25.67 -11.61
CA ALA A 355 -17.75 -24.28 -11.99
C ALA A 355 -17.58 -23.35 -10.79
N TRP A 356 -16.83 -22.28 -11.02
CA TRP A 356 -16.81 -21.08 -10.19
C TRP A 356 -18.04 -20.23 -10.48
N ILE A 357 -18.53 -19.53 -9.45
CA ILE A 357 -19.49 -18.43 -9.56
C ILE A 357 -18.68 -17.15 -9.54
N VAL A 358 -18.78 -16.36 -10.59
CA VAL A 358 -17.88 -15.22 -10.82
C VAL A 358 -18.67 -13.92 -10.90
N LYS A 359 -18.23 -12.92 -10.13
CA LYS A 359 -18.71 -11.53 -10.15
C LYS A 359 -17.91 -10.77 -11.20
N ASN A 360 -18.60 -10.15 -12.16
CA ASN A 360 -18.01 -9.30 -13.20
C ASN A 360 -18.03 -7.81 -12.80
N SER A 361 -17.60 -6.94 -13.70
CA SER A 361 -17.53 -5.47 -13.57
C SER A 361 -18.25 -4.74 -14.73
N TRP A 362 -19.25 -5.39 -15.31
CA TRP A 362 -19.99 -4.90 -16.50
C TRP A 362 -21.42 -4.47 -16.19
N GLY A 363 -21.73 -4.24 -14.92
CA GLY A 363 -23.06 -3.89 -14.44
C GLY A 363 -24.03 -5.09 -14.34
N ALA A 364 -25.18 -4.82 -13.76
CA ALA A 364 -26.25 -5.79 -13.50
C ALA A 364 -27.62 -5.22 -13.87
N GLU A 365 -28.59 -6.09 -14.20
CA GLU A 365 -29.93 -5.64 -14.62
C GLU A 365 -30.72 -5.11 -13.42
N SER A 366 -30.49 -5.71 -12.25
CA SER A 366 -31.10 -5.33 -10.97
C SER A 366 -30.57 -4.02 -10.39
N SER A 367 -29.39 -3.56 -10.83
CA SER A 367 -28.78 -2.30 -10.40
C SER A 367 -29.44 -1.07 -11.01
N GLU A 368 -29.25 0.08 -10.37
CA GLU A 368 -29.57 1.40 -10.93
C GLU A 368 -28.33 2.02 -11.60
N PHE A 369 -28.51 3.06 -12.42
CA PHE A 369 -27.40 3.84 -12.97
C PHE A 369 -26.50 4.36 -11.83
N PRO A 370 -25.16 4.26 -11.93
CA PRO A 370 -24.37 3.95 -13.13
C PRO A 370 -24.11 2.47 -13.41
N ASN A 371 -24.56 1.57 -12.55
CA ASN A 371 -24.23 0.15 -12.61
C ASN A 371 -25.27 -0.71 -13.37
N GLN A 372 -26.28 -0.09 -13.98
CA GLN A 372 -27.35 -0.81 -14.68
C GLN A 372 -26.92 -1.29 -16.07
N ALA A 373 -26.84 -2.61 -16.26
CA ALA A 373 -26.56 -3.24 -17.55
C ALA A 373 -27.21 -4.62 -17.68
N SER A 374 -27.71 -4.96 -18.88
CA SER A 374 -28.29 -6.28 -19.16
C SER A 374 -27.20 -7.23 -19.69
N TRP A 375 -26.31 -7.66 -18.81
CA TRP A 375 -25.21 -8.58 -19.13
C TRP A 375 -25.13 -9.70 -18.08
N GLY A 376 -24.83 -10.93 -18.51
CA GLY A 376 -24.67 -12.06 -17.59
C GLY A 376 -25.97 -12.52 -16.94
N ASP A 377 -25.84 -13.37 -15.94
CA ASP A 377 -26.87 -13.66 -14.95
C ASP A 377 -26.84 -12.57 -13.88
N ASP A 378 -27.42 -11.41 -14.18
CA ASP A 378 -27.38 -10.20 -13.34
C ASP A 378 -25.96 -9.75 -12.99
N GLY A 379 -25.07 -9.72 -14.00
CA GLY A 379 -23.67 -9.37 -13.84
C GLY A 379 -22.76 -10.52 -13.39
N TYR A 380 -23.30 -11.73 -13.18
CA TYR A 380 -22.53 -12.93 -12.84
C TYR A 380 -22.40 -13.88 -14.03
N LEU A 381 -21.39 -14.76 -13.97
CA LEU A 381 -21.18 -15.85 -14.91
C LEU A 381 -20.67 -17.11 -14.19
N TYR A 382 -20.81 -18.27 -14.83
CA TYR A 382 -20.16 -19.50 -14.40
C TYR A 382 -18.85 -19.71 -15.18
N LEU A 383 -17.75 -19.99 -14.48
CA LEU A 383 -16.44 -20.25 -15.09
C LEU A 383 -16.03 -21.70 -14.79
N SER A 384 -15.69 -22.47 -15.82
CA SER A 384 -15.24 -23.85 -15.64
C SER A 384 -13.99 -23.93 -14.74
N TYR A 385 -13.88 -24.95 -13.88
CA TYR A 385 -12.62 -25.21 -13.15
C TYR A 385 -11.43 -25.49 -14.07
N TYR A 386 -11.71 -25.92 -15.30
CA TYR A 386 -10.73 -26.35 -16.28
C TYR A 386 -10.30 -25.23 -17.24
N ASP A 387 -10.79 -24.00 -17.05
CA ASP A 387 -10.47 -22.87 -17.92
C ASP A 387 -8.96 -22.69 -18.07
N GLN A 388 -8.44 -22.75 -19.30
CA GLN A 388 -7.02 -22.69 -19.59
C GLN A 388 -6.48 -21.25 -19.65
N THR A 389 -7.35 -20.26 -19.53
CA THR A 389 -7.00 -18.83 -19.61
C THR A 389 -6.94 -18.18 -18.22
N LEU A 390 -7.48 -18.86 -17.21
CA LEU A 390 -7.45 -18.41 -15.81
C LEU A 390 -6.01 -18.26 -15.33
N THR A 391 -5.70 -17.11 -14.73
CA THR A 391 -4.40 -16.80 -14.14
C THR A 391 -4.55 -15.86 -12.95
N MET A 392 -3.49 -15.71 -12.15
CA MET A 392 -3.41 -14.70 -11.08
C MET A 392 -4.52 -14.75 -10.02
N PRO A 393 -4.81 -15.90 -9.39
CA PRO A 393 -5.71 -15.92 -8.26
C PRO A 393 -5.07 -15.22 -7.05
N GLU A 394 -5.74 -14.21 -6.52
CA GLU A 394 -5.28 -13.41 -5.38
C GLU A 394 -6.44 -13.09 -4.44
N ALA A 395 -6.22 -13.24 -3.14
CA ALA A 395 -7.16 -12.84 -2.09
C ALA A 395 -6.53 -11.77 -1.20
N PHE A 396 -7.36 -10.92 -0.61
CA PHE A 396 -6.90 -9.81 0.23
C PHE A 396 -7.49 -9.93 1.64
N VAL A 397 -6.69 -9.59 2.64
CA VAL A 397 -7.10 -9.43 4.04
C VAL A 397 -6.76 -8.00 4.44
N LEU A 398 -7.75 -7.27 4.93
CA LEU A 398 -7.57 -5.88 5.32
C LEU A 398 -8.10 -5.66 6.73
N ASP A 399 -7.40 -4.86 7.53
CA ASP A 399 -7.87 -4.40 8.82
C ASP A 399 -9.16 -3.61 8.64
N ALA A 400 -10.21 -4.12 9.27
CA ALA A 400 -11.53 -3.56 9.20
C ALA A 400 -11.91 -2.71 10.43
N GLU A 401 -11.07 -2.65 11.47
CA GLU A 401 -11.38 -1.98 12.74
C GLU A 401 -11.70 -0.48 12.57
N HIS A 402 -11.18 0.13 11.51
CA HIS A 402 -11.29 1.57 11.23
C HIS A 402 -12.27 1.92 10.10
N LEU A 403 -13.00 0.94 9.56
CA LEU A 403 -14.00 1.21 8.51
C LEU A 403 -15.25 1.89 9.08
N GLY A 404 -15.41 3.17 8.73
CA GLY A 404 -16.58 4.00 9.10
C GLY A 404 -16.40 4.85 10.36
N THR A 405 -15.18 4.93 10.91
CA THR A 405 -14.74 5.96 11.87
C THR A 405 -14.30 7.23 11.13
N ASP A 406 -13.76 8.24 11.82
CA ASP A 406 -13.23 9.48 11.21
C ASP A 406 -11.97 9.26 10.32
N GLY A 407 -11.75 8.02 9.84
CA GLY A 407 -10.56 7.55 9.12
C GLY A 407 -9.76 6.53 9.93
N LEU A 408 -8.78 5.87 9.27
CA LEU A 408 -7.61 5.30 9.94
C LEU A 408 -6.83 6.45 10.60
N GLU A 409 -6.34 6.25 11.83
CA GLU A 409 -5.41 7.22 12.40
C GLU A 409 -4.18 7.33 11.49
N PRO A 410 -3.68 8.54 11.20
CA PRO A 410 -2.54 8.71 10.31
C PRO A 410 -1.33 7.93 10.83
N PHE A 411 -0.76 7.10 9.97
CA PHE A 411 0.47 6.36 10.25
C PHE A 411 1.52 6.70 9.20
N TYR A 412 2.78 6.60 9.60
CA TYR A 412 3.92 6.67 8.70
C TYR A 412 4.09 5.33 7.99
N THR A 413 4.34 5.38 6.68
CA THR A 413 4.79 4.21 5.92
C THR A 413 6.25 4.43 5.50
N ASN A 414 7.17 3.83 6.24
CA ASN A 414 8.60 3.90 5.92
C ASN A 414 8.88 2.80 4.88
N GLN A 415 9.07 3.21 3.62
CA GLN A 415 9.19 2.32 2.46
C GLN A 415 10.06 2.95 1.36
N TYR A 416 10.48 2.12 0.41
CA TYR A 416 11.12 2.55 -0.83
C TYR A 416 10.44 1.97 -2.08
N ASP A 417 9.53 1.00 -1.91
CA ASP A 417 8.91 0.26 -3.00
C ASP A 417 7.55 0.86 -3.41
N TYR A 418 7.58 1.93 -4.21
CA TYR A 418 6.38 2.60 -4.74
C TYR A 418 5.98 2.15 -6.14
N LEU A 419 6.81 1.37 -6.84
CA LEU A 419 6.58 0.90 -8.19
C LEU A 419 5.60 -0.28 -8.20
N PRO A 420 4.40 -0.15 -8.81
CA PRO A 420 3.48 -1.27 -8.89
C PRO A 420 4.07 -2.41 -9.71
N THR A 421 4.19 -3.57 -9.08
CA THR A 421 4.90 -4.72 -9.64
C THR A 421 4.04 -5.46 -10.66
N CYS A 422 4.57 -5.70 -11.85
CA CYS A 422 3.96 -6.62 -12.82
C CYS A 422 4.71 -7.97 -12.87
N LYS A 423 5.86 -8.06 -12.20
CA LYS A 423 6.73 -9.23 -12.23
C LYS A 423 7.50 -9.32 -10.92
N GLN A 424 7.38 -10.45 -10.24
CA GLN A 424 8.17 -10.80 -9.07
C GLN A 424 9.25 -11.81 -9.45
N GLY A 425 10.42 -11.63 -8.86
CA GLY A 425 11.52 -12.58 -8.85
C GLY A 425 12.08 -12.71 -7.44
N ALA A 426 13.16 -13.47 -7.27
CA ALA A 426 13.88 -13.48 -6.01
C ALA A 426 15.33 -13.93 -6.19
N TYR A 427 16.20 -13.45 -5.31
CA TYR A 427 17.43 -14.15 -5.01
C TYR A 427 17.14 -15.40 -4.24
N SER A 428 17.95 -16.42 -4.47
CA SER A 428 17.88 -17.63 -3.69
C SER A 428 19.25 -18.15 -3.31
N ALA A 429 19.35 -18.70 -2.09
CA ALA A 429 20.56 -19.34 -1.59
C ALA A 429 20.22 -20.50 -0.67
N THR A 430 21.06 -21.53 -0.68
CA THR A 430 20.93 -22.67 0.25
C THR A 430 21.53 -22.38 1.63
N GLU A 431 22.42 -21.40 1.70
CA GLU A 431 22.92 -20.84 2.95
C GLU A 431 22.08 -19.62 3.34
N ARG A 432 22.16 -19.20 4.61
CA ARG A 432 21.34 -18.11 5.13
C ARG A 432 21.57 -16.82 4.34
N LEU A 433 20.49 -16.31 3.76
CA LEU A 433 20.42 -15.04 3.05
C LEU A 433 19.42 -14.13 3.75
N SER A 434 19.71 -12.84 3.82
CA SER A 434 18.82 -11.82 4.39
C SER A 434 18.81 -10.59 3.50
N GLY A 435 17.69 -9.88 3.49
CA GLY A 435 17.61 -8.55 2.92
C GLY A 435 17.33 -7.53 4.01
N ALA A 436 17.61 -6.26 3.75
CA ALA A 436 17.23 -5.18 4.65
C ALA A 436 17.02 -3.85 3.93
N ASN A 437 16.14 -3.03 4.50
CA ASN A 437 16.03 -1.61 4.21
C ASN A 437 16.42 -0.81 5.46
N ILE A 438 17.14 0.30 5.26
CA ILE A 438 17.43 1.31 6.28
C ILE A 438 16.54 2.51 6.00
N PHE A 439 15.84 3.01 7.01
CA PHE A 439 14.98 4.17 6.92
C PHE A 439 15.49 5.30 7.80
N THR A 440 15.03 6.52 7.50
CA THR A 440 15.16 7.68 8.38
C THR A 440 13.76 8.10 8.81
N ALA A 441 13.49 8.15 10.11
CA ALA A 441 12.19 8.54 10.62
C ALA A 441 11.86 10.00 10.26
N GLU A 442 10.81 10.22 9.47
CA GLU A 442 10.38 11.57 9.06
C GLU A 442 9.82 12.41 10.22
N GLY A 443 9.18 11.72 11.15
CA GLY A 443 8.52 12.27 12.32
C GLY A 443 8.73 11.39 13.53
N PRO A 444 8.34 11.88 14.72
CA PRO A 444 8.29 11.06 15.91
C PRO A 444 7.25 9.95 15.74
N GLN A 445 7.67 8.70 15.93
CA GLN A 445 6.80 7.55 15.68
C GLN A 445 7.16 6.38 16.58
N VAL A 446 6.16 5.54 16.90
CA VAL A 446 6.37 4.19 17.42
C VAL A 446 6.27 3.25 16.24
N ILE A 447 7.36 2.56 15.88
CA ILE A 447 7.26 1.49 14.89
C ILE A 447 6.50 0.33 15.52
N ASP A 448 5.30 0.05 15.01
CA ASP A 448 4.37 -0.91 15.59
C ASP A 448 4.06 -2.08 14.67
N ARG A 449 4.38 -1.99 13.37
CA ARG A 449 4.22 -3.08 12.41
C ARG A 449 5.36 -3.10 11.41
N LEU A 450 5.64 -4.29 10.90
CA LEU A 450 6.63 -4.55 9.85
C LEU A 450 5.95 -5.36 8.74
N SER A 451 6.43 -5.25 7.50
CA SER A 451 5.93 -6.12 6.43
C SER A 451 7.03 -6.61 5.50
N CYS A 452 6.72 -7.67 4.77
CA CYS A 452 7.50 -8.16 3.63
C CYS A 452 6.58 -8.75 2.56
N GLU A 453 7.15 -9.07 1.39
CA GLU A 453 6.51 -9.92 0.39
C GLU A 453 7.27 -11.22 0.20
N THR A 454 6.58 -12.36 0.23
CA THR A 454 7.20 -13.67 -0.01
C THR A 454 6.83 -14.21 -1.39
N VAL A 455 7.80 -14.81 -2.09
CA VAL A 455 7.58 -15.39 -3.44
C VAL A 455 7.23 -16.88 -3.41
N LYS A 456 7.22 -17.50 -2.23
CA LYS A 456 6.95 -18.93 -2.05
C LYS A 456 5.94 -19.15 -0.91
N PRO A 457 5.02 -20.13 -1.06
CA PRO A 457 4.21 -20.59 0.05
C PRO A 457 5.06 -21.30 1.11
N ASN A 458 4.48 -21.54 2.28
CA ASN A 458 5.13 -22.20 3.42
C ASN A 458 6.50 -21.60 3.74
N THR A 459 6.56 -20.27 3.80
CA THR A 459 7.78 -19.50 4.05
C THR A 459 7.80 -19.00 5.48
N THR A 460 8.82 -19.42 6.24
CA THR A 460 9.10 -18.85 7.56
C THR A 460 9.87 -17.54 7.38
N VAL A 461 9.32 -16.45 7.89
CA VAL A 461 9.95 -15.13 7.87
C VAL A 461 10.41 -14.78 9.27
N THR A 462 11.62 -14.23 9.38
CA THR A 462 12.13 -13.59 10.60
C THR A 462 12.35 -12.11 10.32
N TYR A 463 11.73 -11.26 11.15
CA TYR A 463 11.87 -9.81 11.11
C TYR A 463 12.73 -9.34 12.26
N GLN A 464 13.64 -8.41 12.01
CA GLN A 464 14.45 -7.78 13.03
C GLN A 464 14.50 -6.27 12.81
N LEU A 465 14.16 -5.50 13.84
CA LEU A 465 14.22 -4.04 13.82
C LEU A 465 15.45 -3.57 14.60
N TYR A 466 16.30 -2.76 13.97
CA TYR A 466 17.46 -2.16 14.63
C TYR A 466 17.36 -0.64 14.69
N ARG A 467 17.74 -0.05 15.83
CA ARG A 467 18.10 1.37 15.92
C ARG A 467 19.55 1.53 15.54
N LEU A 468 19.87 2.32 14.53
CA LEU A 468 21.22 2.42 13.99
C LEU A 468 22.06 3.47 14.74
N ASN A 469 23.36 3.17 14.86
CA ASN A 469 24.32 4.11 15.41
C ASN A 469 24.52 5.33 14.47
N GLU A 470 24.92 6.47 15.03
CA GLU A 470 25.34 7.62 14.21
C GLU A 470 26.50 7.20 13.28
N GLY A 471 26.31 7.37 11.97
CA GLY A 471 27.30 6.99 10.95
C GLY A 471 27.31 5.51 10.58
N ALA A 472 26.29 4.73 10.98
CA ALA A 472 26.13 3.33 10.58
C ALA A 472 26.23 3.15 9.06
N THR A 473 27.06 2.19 8.64
CA THR A 473 27.29 1.87 7.21
C THR A 473 26.59 0.59 6.76
N GLY A 474 25.90 -0.11 7.65
CA GLY A 474 25.20 -1.34 7.33
C GLY A 474 23.98 -1.56 8.22
N PRO A 475 23.08 -2.46 7.82
CA PRO A 475 21.75 -2.58 8.41
C PRO A 475 21.74 -3.19 9.82
N THR A 476 22.86 -3.71 10.32
CA THR A 476 22.95 -4.30 11.67
C THR A 476 23.93 -3.56 12.58
N ASP A 477 24.42 -2.39 12.16
CA ASP A 477 25.31 -1.53 12.95
C ASP A 477 24.51 -0.66 13.93
N GLY A 478 23.94 -1.32 14.94
CA GLY A 478 22.99 -0.70 15.85
C GLY A 478 22.56 -1.59 17.01
N GLU A 479 21.57 -1.10 17.76
CA GLU A 479 20.88 -1.84 18.81
C GLU A 479 19.71 -2.63 18.21
N LEU A 480 19.67 -3.95 18.43
CA LEU A 480 18.51 -4.78 18.09
C LEU A 480 17.37 -4.49 19.07
N LEU A 481 16.24 -4.01 18.56
CA LEU A 481 15.07 -3.64 19.37
C LEU A 481 14.11 -4.80 19.55
N VAL A 482 13.73 -5.44 18.44
CA VAL A 482 12.76 -6.56 18.41
C VAL A 482 13.17 -7.63 17.40
N THR A 483 12.72 -8.86 17.66
CA THR A 483 12.80 -9.97 16.70
C THR A 483 11.47 -10.70 16.71
N LEU A 484 10.82 -10.76 15.55
CA LEU A 484 9.55 -11.42 15.32
C LEU A 484 9.73 -12.53 14.29
N SER A 485 8.85 -13.52 14.29
CA SER A 485 8.85 -14.55 13.26
C SER A 485 7.47 -15.15 13.10
N ASP A 486 7.10 -15.41 11.86
CA ASP A 486 5.89 -16.16 11.50
C ASP A 486 6.14 -17.06 10.29
N THR A 487 5.22 -17.98 10.01
CA THR A 487 5.24 -18.84 8.83
C THR A 487 3.99 -18.60 7.99
N TYR A 488 4.17 -18.10 6.78
CA TYR A 488 3.08 -17.78 5.88
C TYR A 488 2.76 -18.93 4.95
N GLU A 489 1.46 -19.23 4.86
CA GLU A 489 0.94 -20.36 4.09
C GLU A 489 1.09 -20.12 2.59
N TYR A 490 0.83 -18.89 2.12
CA TYR A 490 0.92 -18.48 0.73
C TYR A 490 2.00 -17.42 0.51
N GLY A 491 2.43 -17.29 -0.75
CA GLY A 491 3.19 -16.12 -1.17
C GLY A 491 2.32 -14.86 -1.18
N GLY A 492 2.94 -13.71 -1.36
CA GLY A 492 2.30 -12.40 -1.38
C GLY A 492 2.74 -11.52 -0.21
N TYR A 493 1.95 -10.51 0.11
CA TYR A 493 2.25 -9.50 1.12
C TYR A 493 1.84 -9.96 2.51
N HIS A 494 2.67 -9.68 3.51
CA HIS A 494 2.44 -10.05 4.90
C HIS A 494 2.82 -8.93 5.86
N LEU A 495 1.88 -8.53 6.70
CA LEU A 495 2.06 -7.58 7.81
C LEU A 495 2.17 -8.34 9.14
N ILE A 496 3.14 -7.96 9.97
CA ILE A 496 3.30 -8.48 11.33
C ILE A 496 3.29 -7.36 12.35
N GLU A 497 2.53 -7.53 13.43
CA GLU A 497 2.46 -6.57 14.52
C GLU A 497 3.59 -6.77 15.54
N ILE A 498 4.16 -5.66 16.01
CA ILE A 498 5.04 -5.61 17.17
C ILE A 498 4.14 -5.57 18.42
N PRO A 499 4.30 -6.51 19.37
CA PRO A 499 3.49 -6.53 20.59
C PRO A 499 3.56 -5.20 21.35
N GLU A 500 2.44 -4.74 21.91
CA GLU A 500 2.36 -3.50 22.71
C GLU A 500 3.44 -3.42 23.80
N SER A 501 3.85 -4.56 24.38
CA SER A 501 4.90 -4.63 25.40
C SER A 501 6.29 -4.22 24.93
N ASP A 502 6.50 -4.11 23.62
CA ASP A 502 7.75 -3.72 22.98
C ASP A 502 7.70 -2.30 22.37
N HIS A 503 6.55 -1.62 22.35
CA HIS A 503 6.38 -0.29 21.75
C HIS A 503 7.32 0.78 22.33
N ASP A 504 7.61 0.73 23.63
CA ASP A 504 8.57 1.66 24.25
C ASP A 504 9.99 1.53 23.65
N LYS A 505 10.36 0.35 23.15
CA LYS A 505 11.68 0.11 22.55
C LYS A 505 11.76 0.65 21.14
N THR A 506 10.64 0.68 20.43
CA THR A 506 10.53 0.97 18.99
C THR A 506 10.15 2.41 18.66
N ARG A 507 10.15 3.29 19.68
CA ARG A 507 10.09 4.74 19.51
C ARG A 507 11.29 5.23 18.69
N MET A 508 10.99 6.03 17.68
CA MET A 508 11.95 6.72 16.81
C MET A 508 11.70 8.22 16.87
N ALA A 509 12.78 8.96 17.01
CA ALA A 509 12.75 10.41 16.86
C ALA A 509 12.90 10.83 15.38
N THR A 510 12.46 12.04 15.05
CA THR A 510 12.73 12.63 13.72
C THR A 510 14.22 12.62 13.39
N GLY A 511 14.56 12.10 12.22
CA GLY A 511 15.93 11.99 11.72
C GLY A 511 16.70 10.78 12.25
N GLU A 512 16.14 10.01 13.18
CA GLU A 512 16.76 8.77 13.65
C GLU A 512 16.71 7.70 12.55
N ARG A 513 17.83 6.99 12.39
CA ARG A 513 17.94 5.90 11.40
C ARG A 513 17.66 4.56 12.06
N PHE A 514 16.90 3.73 11.37
CA PHE A 514 16.58 2.37 11.80
C PHE A 514 16.56 1.43 10.60
N SER A 515 16.68 0.13 10.82
CA SER A 515 16.62 -0.85 9.73
C SER A 515 15.61 -1.95 10.01
N VAL A 516 15.00 -2.45 8.93
CA VAL A 516 14.20 -3.66 8.92
C VAL A 516 15.00 -4.73 8.20
N VAL A 517 15.40 -5.77 8.92
CA VAL A 517 16.09 -6.94 8.37
C VAL A 517 15.10 -8.09 8.28
N VAL A 518 15.01 -8.69 7.10
CA VAL A 518 14.11 -9.81 6.80
C VAL A 518 14.92 -11.02 6.34
N THR A 519 14.65 -12.17 6.95
CA THR A 519 15.17 -13.49 6.53
C THR A 519 13.98 -14.35 6.14
N GLU A 520 13.86 -14.71 4.85
CA GLU A 520 12.80 -15.60 4.36
C GLU A 520 13.37 -17.01 4.09
N TYR A 521 12.75 -18.03 4.67
CA TYR A 521 13.15 -19.43 4.50
C TYR A 521 11.96 -20.29 4.07
N CYS A 522 11.99 -20.77 2.84
CA CYS A 522 10.99 -21.70 2.30
C CYS A 522 11.20 -23.08 2.93
N ASN A 523 10.19 -23.55 3.66
CA ASN A 523 10.28 -24.84 4.37
C ASN A 523 10.20 -26.04 3.41
N ASP A 524 9.63 -25.86 2.21
CA ASP A 524 9.39 -26.94 1.25
C ASP A 524 10.67 -27.35 0.50
N ASP A 525 11.44 -26.37 0.03
CA ASP A 525 12.67 -26.59 -0.73
C ASP A 525 13.95 -26.33 0.08
N ALA A 526 13.82 -25.89 1.33
CA ALA A 526 14.91 -25.57 2.24
C ALA A 526 15.86 -24.48 1.72
N THR A 527 15.31 -23.48 1.02
CA THR A 527 16.05 -22.36 0.39
C THR A 527 15.66 -21.02 1.03
N TYR A 528 16.62 -20.11 1.11
CA TYR A 528 16.38 -18.72 1.52
C TYR A 528 16.07 -17.86 0.31
N TYR A 529 15.17 -16.89 0.49
CA TYR A 529 14.76 -15.98 -0.56
C TYR A 529 14.93 -14.52 -0.16
N VAL A 530 15.20 -13.67 -1.15
CA VAL A 530 15.02 -12.21 -1.04
C VAL A 530 14.22 -11.77 -2.28
N PRO A 531 12.98 -11.28 -2.11
CA PRO A 531 12.10 -10.89 -3.20
C PRO A 531 12.67 -9.73 -4.03
N LEU A 532 12.32 -9.72 -5.31
CA LEU A 532 12.59 -8.66 -6.27
C LEU A 532 11.30 -8.28 -6.98
N GLN A 533 11.02 -6.99 -7.07
CA GLN A 533 9.89 -6.46 -7.82
C GLN A 533 10.38 -5.75 -9.08
N ALA A 534 9.63 -5.93 -10.17
CA ALA A 534 9.96 -5.34 -11.45
C ALA A 534 8.72 -4.91 -12.24
N GLN A 535 8.94 -3.90 -13.07
CA GLN A 535 7.98 -3.35 -14.02
C GLN A 535 8.64 -3.15 -15.38
N VAL A 536 7.86 -3.06 -16.45
CA VAL A 536 8.35 -2.76 -17.80
C VAL A 536 9.09 -1.42 -17.80
N GLY A 537 10.39 -1.43 -18.10
CA GLY A 537 11.20 -0.21 -18.14
C GLY A 537 11.07 0.57 -19.46
N LYS A 538 11.56 1.81 -19.47
CA LYS A 538 11.46 2.72 -20.63
C LYS A 538 12.01 2.12 -21.93
N GLN A 539 13.12 1.39 -21.90
CA GLN A 539 13.69 0.84 -23.13
C GLN A 539 12.79 -0.23 -23.77
N GLN A 540 12.16 -1.06 -22.95
CA GLN A 540 11.20 -2.07 -23.41
C GLN A 540 9.94 -1.39 -23.98
N HIS A 541 9.46 -0.34 -23.31
CA HIS A 541 8.40 0.53 -23.82
C HIS A 541 8.75 1.13 -25.18
N ASP A 542 9.92 1.77 -25.32
CA ASP A 542 10.33 2.43 -26.57
C ASP A 542 10.46 1.40 -27.72
N ALA A 543 10.87 0.16 -27.41
CA ALA A 543 10.89 -0.94 -28.37
C ALA A 543 9.48 -1.37 -28.82
N GLN A 544 8.51 -1.39 -27.90
CA GLN A 544 7.10 -1.66 -28.20
C GLN A 544 6.52 -0.57 -29.10
N VAL A 545 6.72 0.70 -28.75
CA VAL A 545 6.30 1.86 -29.55
C VAL A 545 6.90 1.79 -30.96
N ALA A 546 8.21 1.51 -31.09
CA ALA A 546 8.86 1.35 -32.39
C ALA A 546 8.24 0.20 -33.24
N SER A 547 7.82 -0.89 -32.59
CA SER A 547 7.13 -1.99 -33.26
C SER A 547 5.74 -1.58 -33.78
N LEU A 548 5.00 -0.78 -33.02
CA LEU A 548 3.70 -0.23 -33.44
C LEU A 548 3.85 0.71 -34.64
N TYR A 549 4.85 1.59 -34.64
CA TYR A 549 5.17 2.42 -35.82
C TYR A 549 5.56 1.58 -37.03
N ALA A 550 6.32 0.49 -36.85
CA ALA A 550 6.67 -0.40 -37.95
C ALA A 550 5.41 -1.07 -38.54
N GLN A 551 4.50 -1.54 -37.69
CA GLN A 551 3.22 -2.12 -38.11
C GLN A 551 2.34 -1.11 -38.84
N GLU A 552 2.24 0.12 -38.34
CA GLU A 552 1.48 1.17 -39.00
C GLU A 552 2.09 1.54 -40.35
N ASN A 553 3.42 1.61 -40.46
CA ASN A 553 4.09 1.87 -41.74
C ASN A 553 3.86 0.75 -42.77
N GLU A 554 3.63 -0.49 -42.33
CA GLU A 554 3.29 -1.60 -43.24
C GLU A 554 1.80 -1.63 -43.63
N THR A 555 0.91 -1.23 -42.72
CA THR A 555 -0.54 -1.39 -42.89
C THR A 555 -1.28 -0.11 -43.29
N HIS A 556 -0.73 1.05 -42.96
CA HIS A 556 -1.32 2.39 -43.06
C HIS A 556 -2.73 2.47 -42.43
N ALA A 557 -2.99 1.71 -41.37
CA ALA A 557 -4.33 1.59 -40.81
C ALA A 557 -4.79 2.89 -40.14
N LEU A 558 -3.96 3.44 -39.25
CA LEU A 558 -4.21 4.69 -38.54
C LEU A 558 -4.16 5.89 -39.50
N ALA A 559 -3.17 5.94 -40.40
CA ALA A 559 -3.05 7.01 -41.37
C ALA A 559 -4.26 7.07 -42.33
N SER A 560 -4.77 5.90 -42.74
CA SER A 560 -6.00 5.83 -43.54
C SER A 560 -7.21 6.31 -42.74
N LYS A 561 -7.27 5.97 -41.44
CA LYS A 561 -8.37 6.40 -40.56
C LYS A 561 -8.37 7.92 -40.35
N ALA A 562 -7.19 8.52 -40.13
CA ALA A 562 -7.02 9.96 -40.05
C ALA A 562 -7.50 10.65 -41.34
N ALA A 563 -7.06 10.16 -42.50
CA ALA A 563 -7.47 10.71 -43.80
C ALA A 563 -8.98 10.61 -44.05
N GLU A 564 -9.62 9.52 -43.59
CA GLU A 564 -11.09 9.37 -43.62
C GLU A 564 -11.76 10.43 -42.74
N ASN A 565 -11.32 10.60 -41.50
CA ASN A 565 -11.88 11.59 -40.57
C ASN A 565 -11.75 13.03 -41.13
N ILE A 566 -10.59 13.39 -41.71
CA ILE A 566 -10.36 14.68 -42.37
C ILE A 566 -11.35 14.89 -43.52
N SER A 567 -11.54 13.85 -44.35
CA SER A 567 -12.49 13.91 -45.46
C SER A 567 -13.92 14.09 -44.97
N GLU A 568 -14.32 13.39 -43.92
CA GLU A 568 -15.66 13.48 -43.35
C GLU A 568 -15.93 14.89 -42.80
N ARG A 569 -15.01 15.45 -41.99
CA ARG A 569 -15.13 16.82 -41.48
C ARG A 569 -15.24 17.86 -42.60
N TYR A 570 -14.45 17.70 -43.67
CA TYR A 570 -14.54 18.61 -44.82
C TYR A 570 -15.95 18.65 -45.42
N PHE A 571 -16.57 17.49 -45.65
CA PHE A 571 -17.90 17.41 -46.26
C PHE A 571 -19.01 17.88 -45.32
N ASP A 572 -18.85 17.68 -44.02
CA ASP A 572 -19.78 18.18 -43.00
C ASP A 572 -19.75 19.72 -42.93
N ASP A 573 -18.57 20.33 -43.02
CA ASP A 573 -18.40 21.79 -43.02
C ASP A 573 -18.79 22.45 -44.36
N HIS A 574 -18.80 21.69 -45.45
CA HIS A 574 -19.02 22.19 -46.82
C HIS A 574 -20.22 21.51 -47.49
N GLU A 575 -21.43 21.82 -47.03
CA GLU A 575 -22.67 21.28 -47.61
C GLU A 575 -22.73 21.48 -49.14
N GLY A 576 -22.79 20.35 -49.87
CA GLY A 576 -22.92 20.32 -51.33
C GLY A 576 -21.61 20.39 -52.10
N ALA A 577 -20.45 20.35 -51.41
CA ALA A 577 -19.14 20.16 -52.04
C ALA A 577 -19.08 18.82 -52.81
N THR A 578 -18.31 18.81 -53.90
CA THR A 578 -18.06 17.62 -54.71
C THR A 578 -16.69 17.02 -54.41
N ASP A 579 -16.45 15.77 -54.82
CA ASP A 579 -15.13 15.15 -54.73
C ASP A 579 -14.04 15.99 -55.43
N GLU A 580 -14.36 16.69 -56.52
CA GLU A 580 -13.42 17.59 -57.20
C GLU A 580 -13.04 18.80 -56.33
N ASP A 581 -13.99 19.33 -55.55
CA ASP A 581 -13.76 20.43 -54.61
C ASP A 581 -12.86 19.98 -53.45
N TYR A 582 -13.12 18.79 -52.89
CA TYR A 582 -12.25 18.19 -51.87
C TYR A 582 -10.84 17.95 -52.38
N GLN A 583 -10.67 17.40 -53.59
CA GLN A 583 -9.34 17.15 -54.16
C GLN A 583 -8.55 18.45 -54.40
N ALA A 584 -9.21 19.52 -54.83
CA ALA A 584 -8.57 20.82 -54.99
C ALA A 584 -8.15 21.40 -53.63
N TRP A 585 -9.04 21.36 -52.64
CA TRP A 585 -8.75 21.79 -51.26
C TRP A 585 -7.60 20.97 -50.65
N ALA A 586 -7.65 19.63 -50.77
CA ALA A 586 -6.63 18.75 -50.23
C ALA A 586 -5.26 18.98 -50.88
N GLN A 587 -5.22 19.31 -52.18
CA GLN A 587 -3.98 19.67 -52.85
C GLN A 587 -3.41 21.01 -52.35
N GLU A 588 -4.26 21.98 -52.05
CA GLU A 588 -3.84 23.28 -51.50
C GLU A 588 -3.40 23.18 -50.03
N ASN A 589 -3.92 22.20 -49.28
CA ASN A 589 -3.67 21.99 -47.86
C ASN A 589 -2.83 20.72 -47.57
N ALA A 590 -2.13 20.19 -48.57
CA ALA A 590 -1.48 18.88 -48.49
C ALA A 590 -0.51 18.74 -47.31
N GLN A 591 0.22 19.80 -46.95
CA GLN A 591 1.12 19.76 -45.78
C GLN A 591 0.33 19.70 -44.47
N ALA A 592 -0.67 20.57 -44.29
CA ALA A 592 -1.47 20.59 -43.07
C ALA A 592 -2.24 19.26 -42.86
N ILE A 593 -2.71 18.65 -43.95
CA ILE A 593 -3.33 17.31 -43.90
C ILE A 593 -2.30 16.26 -43.49
N GLN A 594 -1.07 16.34 -43.99
CA GLN A 594 -0.02 15.40 -43.60
C GLN A 594 0.36 15.58 -42.13
N ASP A 595 0.51 16.81 -41.66
CA ASP A 595 0.82 17.13 -40.27
C ASP A 595 -0.29 16.56 -39.34
N GLU A 596 -1.57 16.75 -39.68
CA GLU A 596 -2.68 16.20 -38.90
C GLU A 596 -2.73 14.65 -38.90
N ILE A 597 -2.37 14.03 -40.03
CA ILE A 597 -2.25 12.56 -40.10
C ILE A 597 -1.11 12.07 -39.21
N ASP A 598 0.03 12.75 -39.24
CA ASP A 598 1.21 12.38 -38.45
C ASP A 598 0.93 12.56 -36.95
N ASP A 599 0.25 13.64 -36.54
CA ASP A 599 -0.21 13.86 -35.16
C ASP A 599 -1.17 12.75 -34.73
N TYR A 600 -2.17 12.42 -35.55
CA TYR A 600 -3.13 11.35 -35.26
C TYR A 600 -2.44 10.00 -35.07
N VAL A 601 -1.52 9.65 -35.97
CA VAL A 601 -0.78 8.38 -35.89
C VAL A 601 0.09 8.33 -34.63
N THR A 602 0.81 9.42 -34.34
CA THR A 602 1.71 9.52 -33.19
C THR A 602 0.94 9.36 -31.89
N VAL A 603 -0.09 10.18 -31.68
CA VAL A 603 -0.92 10.16 -30.46
C VAL A 603 -1.61 8.80 -30.26
N GLN A 604 -2.13 8.18 -31.33
CA GLN A 604 -2.76 6.87 -31.22
C GLN A 604 -1.76 5.75 -30.88
N ILE A 605 -0.53 5.81 -31.40
CA ILE A 605 0.50 4.82 -31.08
C ILE A 605 0.97 4.97 -29.63
N GLU A 606 1.26 6.18 -29.17
CA GLU A 606 1.63 6.41 -27.77
C GLU A 606 0.50 5.98 -26.82
N ALA A 607 -0.76 6.26 -27.16
CA ALA A 607 -1.91 5.82 -26.38
C ALA A 607 -2.11 4.28 -26.33
N MET A 608 -1.52 3.52 -27.26
CA MET A 608 -1.55 2.05 -27.23
C MET A 608 -0.50 1.44 -26.29
N ALA A 609 0.52 2.21 -25.92
CA ALA A 609 1.54 1.82 -24.94
C ALA A 609 1.84 3.00 -24.01
N PRO A 610 0.85 3.51 -23.25
CA PRO A 610 0.95 4.85 -22.68
C PRO A 610 1.84 4.94 -21.46
N VAL A 611 2.28 3.81 -20.87
CA VAL A 611 3.00 3.82 -19.60
C VAL A 611 4.23 2.93 -19.58
N TYR A 612 5.19 3.34 -18.75
CA TYR A 612 6.38 2.57 -18.40
C TYR A 612 6.72 2.78 -16.92
N GLY A 613 7.40 1.81 -16.31
CA GLY A 613 7.92 1.91 -14.95
C GLY A 613 9.22 2.69 -14.88
N GLN A 614 9.35 3.52 -13.85
CA GLN A 614 10.57 4.24 -13.49
C GLN A 614 10.83 4.06 -12.00
N SER A 615 11.93 3.40 -11.67
CA SER A 615 12.38 3.17 -10.30
C SER A 615 13.37 4.24 -9.86
N VAL A 616 13.27 4.70 -8.61
CA VAL A 616 14.25 5.57 -7.96
C VAL A 616 15.03 4.76 -6.93
N ILE A 617 16.09 4.11 -7.43
CA ILE A 617 16.89 3.18 -6.63
C ILE A 617 17.69 3.93 -5.55
N ASN A 618 17.33 3.71 -4.28
CA ASN A 618 18.07 4.21 -3.13
C ASN A 618 19.30 3.37 -2.82
N ARG A 619 20.39 3.64 -3.53
CA ARG A 619 21.68 2.98 -3.34
C ARG A 619 22.20 3.20 -1.92
N GLY A 620 22.63 2.14 -1.27
CA GLY A 620 23.20 2.15 0.07
C GLY A 620 22.17 2.17 1.21
N GLU A 621 20.87 2.16 0.92
CA GLU A 621 19.81 2.05 1.94
C GLU A 621 19.07 0.70 1.85
N SER A 622 19.26 -0.08 0.77
CA SER A 622 18.80 -1.47 0.67
C SER A 622 19.96 -2.44 0.47
N PHE A 623 19.89 -3.59 1.14
CA PHE A 623 20.99 -4.53 1.27
C PHE A 623 20.55 -5.98 1.08
N VAL A 624 21.43 -6.78 0.50
CA VAL A 624 21.33 -8.24 0.48
C VAL A 624 22.61 -8.80 1.09
N PHE A 625 22.49 -9.67 2.09
CA PHE A 625 23.65 -10.09 2.86
C PHE A 625 23.51 -11.48 3.48
N ASP A 626 24.66 -12.10 3.71
CA ASP A 626 24.80 -13.32 4.50
C ASP A 626 25.66 -13.05 5.76
N SER A 627 26.18 -14.09 6.40
CA SER A 627 27.01 -13.94 7.60
C SER A 627 28.42 -13.40 7.34
N GLU A 628 28.88 -13.37 6.09
CA GLU A 628 30.25 -13.04 5.67
C GLU A 628 30.33 -11.71 4.90
N GLU A 629 29.33 -11.38 4.09
CA GLU A 629 29.34 -10.22 3.20
C GLU A 629 28.01 -9.45 3.22
N VAL A 630 28.13 -8.12 3.25
CA VAL A 630 26.99 -7.19 3.10
C VAL A 630 27.13 -6.49 1.76
N LEU A 631 26.20 -6.75 0.85
CA LEU A 631 26.15 -6.15 -0.48
C LEU A 631 25.06 -5.09 -0.54
N ASP A 632 25.34 -4.02 -1.28
CA ASP A 632 24.29 -3.16 -1.81
C ASP A 632 23.41 -4.00 -2.74
N TRP A 633 22.09 -3.89 -2.59
CA TRP A 633 21.16 -4.73 -3.35
C TRP A 633 21.29 -4.53 -4.87
N ASN A 634 21.66 -3.33 -5.33
CA ASN A 634 21.82 -3.03 -6.74
C ASN A 634 23.07 -3.71 -7.32
N ASP A 635 24.13 -3.85 -6.51
CA ASP A 635 25.30 -4.64 -6.90
C ASP A 635 24.93 -6.14 -6.99
N ALA A 636 24.10 -6.64 -6.08
CA ALA A 636 23.57 -8.01 -6.16
C ALA A 636 22.72 -8.24 -7.43
N ILE A 637 21.94 -7.23 -7.84
CA ILE A 637 21.15 -7.22 -9.10
C ILE A 637 22.04 -7.22 -10.33
N ALA A 638 23.05 -6.36 -10.34
CA ALA A 638 23.98 -6.28 -11.45
C ALA A 638 24.75 -7.60 -11.67
N ASP A 639 25.01 -8.35 -10.61
CA ASP A 639 25.75 -9.62 -10.68
C ASP A 639 24.87 -10.82 -11.10
N SER A 640 23.55 -10.74 -10.92
CA SER A 640 22.62 -11.84 -11.17
C SER A 640 21.87 -11.77 -12.50
N LEU A 641 21.73 -10.57 -13.05
CA LEU A 641 21.01 -10.32 -14.30
C LEU A 641 21.96 -9.89 -15.42
N THR A 642 21.55 -10.13 -16.66
CA THR A 642 22.28 -9.65 -17.83
C THR A 642 22.13 -8.14 -18.00
N GLU A 643 23.10 -7.50 -18.66
CA GLU A 643 23.01 -6.08 -19.04
C GLU A 643 21.74 -5.77 -19.86
N GLU A 644 21.23 -6.75 -20.61
CA GLU A 644 19.99 -6.62 -21.37
C GLU A 644 18.77 -6.61 -20.45
N GLU A 645 18.65 -7.54 -19.50
CA GLU A 645 17.54 -7.57 -18.54
C GLU A 645 17.46 -6.30 -17.68
N LEU A 646 18.61 -5.82 -17.20
CA LEU A 646 18.69 -4.58 -16.42
C LEU A 646 18.26 -3.34 -17.19
N ALA A 647 18.29 -3.39 -18.52
CA ALA A 647 17.90 -2.29 -19.37
C ALA A 647 16.41 -2.34 -19.75
N LEU A 648 15.82 -3.54 -19.80
CA LEU A 648 14.42 -3.75 -20.17
C LEU A 648 13.45 -3.61 -19.00
N TRP A 649 13.89 -3.88 -17.77
CA TRP A 649 13.07 -3.85 -16.57
C TRP A 649 13.46 -2.69 -15.64
N ALA A 650 12.47 -2.03 -15.07
CA ALA A 650 12.64 -1.15 -13.91
C ALA A 650 12.50 -1.99 -12.64
N PHE A 651 13.45 -1.88 -11.72
CA PHE A 651 13.48 -2.66 -10.49
C PHE A 651 13.35 -1.74 -9.30
N ASP A 652 12.49 -2.11 -8.38
CA ASP A 652 12.31 -1.38 -7.14
C ASP A 652 13.19 -1.94 -6.02
N ASN A 653 13.43 -1.13 -4.99
CA ASN A 653 14.03 -1.53 -3.73
C ASN A 653 13.24 -2.69 -3.08
N LEU A 654 13.83 -3.33 -2.06
CA LEU A 654 13.22 -4.52 -1.45
C LEU A 654 11.85 -4.17 -0.84
N PRO A 655 10.80 -5.00 -1.02
CA PRO A 655 9.44 -4.75 -0.54
C PRO A 655 9.30 -5.02 0.97
N TYR A 656 10.14 -4.35 1.77
CA TYR A 656 10.13 -4.40 3.22
C TYR A 656 9.77 -3.03 3.77
N LYS A 657 8.74 -2.98 4.61
CA LYS A 657 8.21 -1.71 5.13
C LYS A 657 8.18 -1.74 6.66
N ALA A 658 8.20 -0.55 7.24
CA ALA A 658 7.89 -0.33 8.65
C ALA A 658 6.79 0.71 8.78
N TYR A 659 5.75 0.38 9.55
CA TYR A 659 4.65 1.29 9.83
C TYR A 659 4.81 1.86 11.23
N GLY A 660 4.58 3.16 11.35
CA GLY A 660 4.72 3.86 12.62
C GLY A 660 3.52 4.69 12.97
N THR A 661 2.98 4.50 14.18
CA THR A 661 1.97 5.41 14.73
C THR A 661 2.65 6.72 15.16
N ALA A 662 2.11 7.86 14.71
CA ALA A 662 2.66 9.17 15.03
C ALA A 662 2.59 9.44 16.55
N VAL A 663 3.70 9.93 17.10
CA VAL A 663 3.78 10.34 18.50
C VAL A 663 3.56 11.85 18.59
N GLU A 664 2.38 12.25 19.01
CA GLU A 664 2.05 13.66 19.22
C GLU A 664 2.79 14.22 20.44
N PRO A 665 3.54 15.33 20.30
CA PRO A 665 4.26 15.88 21.43
C PRO A 665 3.31 16.36 22.53
N PRO A 666 3.59 16.05 23.82
CA PRO A 666 2.68 16.38 24.91
C PRO A 666 2.48 17.90 25.05
N PHE A 667 3.46 18.69 24.62
CA PHE A 667 3.38 20.16 24.51
C PHE A 667 4.22 20.64 23.32
N ALA A 668 3.88 21.79 22.74
CA ALA A 668 4.52 22.31 21.52
C ALA A 668 6.03 22.64 21.65
N ASP A 669 6.52 22.81 22.88
CA ASP A 669 7.92 23.05 23.20
C ASP A 669 8.66 21.81 23.73
N ILE A 670 8.08 20.63 23.51
CA ILE A 670 8.68 19.34 23.84
C ILE A 670 9.02 18.62 22.53
N PRO A 671 10.28 18.69 22.08
CA PRO A 671 10.76 17.89 20.96
C PRO A 671 10.63 16.40 21.29
N ALA A 672 10.27 15.59 20.29
CA ALA A 672 10.07 14.16 20.53
C ALA A 672 11.36 13.37 20.76
N ASP A 673 12.50 13.93 20.38
CA ASP A 673 13.85 13.41 20.66
C ASP A 673 14.37 13.84 22.03
N ALA A 674 13.63 14.65 22.79
CA ALA A 674 14.10 15.12 24.07
C ALA A 674 14.19 13.97 25.08
N TRP A 675 15.31 13.90 25.83
CA TRP A 675 15.52 12.89 26.89
C TRP A 675 14.42 12.87 27.97
N TYR A 676 13.63 13.94 28.06
CA TYR A 676 12.53 14.10 29.00
C TYR A 676 11.15 13.93 28.36
N PHE A 677 11.05 13.55 27.08
CA PHE A 677 9.76 13.44 26.38
C PHE A 677 8.78 12.52 27.12
N GLU A 678 9.16 11.26 27.30
CA GLU A 678 8.36 10.23 27.98
C GLU A 678 8.00 10.66 29.40
N ALA A 679 8.96 11.24 30.11
CA ALA A 679 8.73 11.74 31.46
C ALA A 679 7.66 12.85 31.51
N VAL A 680 7.69 13.76 30.54
CA VAL A 680 6.71 14.86 30.44
C VAL A 680 5.35 14.34 29.99
N GLU A 681 5.32 13.42 29.03
CA GLU A 681 4.11 12.70 28.58
C GLU A 681 3.45 11.99 29.76
N TYR A 682 4.19 11.12 30.46
CA TYR A 682 3.74 10.39 31.62
C TYR A 682 3.19 11.31 32.71
N ALA A 683 3.91 12.39 33.04
CA ALA A 683 3.49 13.35 34.05
C ALA A 683 2.22 14.12 33.64
N LYS A 684 2.02 14.38 32.34
CA LYS A 684 0.82 15.05 31.79
C LYS A 684 -0.38 14.11 31.84
N GLU A 685 -0.25 12.89 31.32
CA GLU A 685 -1.33 11.90 31.23
C GLU A 685 -1.91 11.55 32.59
N HIS A 686 -1.04 11.41 33.59
CA HIS A 686 -1.45 11.11 34.96
C HIS A 686 -1.88 12.36 35.76
N GLY A 687 -1.77 13.56 35.18
CA GLY A 687 -2.15 14.82 35.80
C GLY A 687 -1.22 15.29 36.93
N TYR A 688 0.01 14.79 37.00
CA TYR A 688 1.00 15.19 37.99
C TYR A 688 1.60 16.56 37.69
N MET A 689 1.81 16.84 36.39
CA MET A 689 2.31 18.12 35.90
C MET A 689 1.45 18.62 34.74
N HIS A 690 1.34 19.94 34.61
CA HIS A 690 0.63 20.60 33.51
C HIS A 690 1.53 21.67 32.89
N GLY A 691 1.24 22.03 31.63
CA GLY A 691 1.79 23.23 31.01
C GLY A 691 1.29 24.50 31.70
N TYR A 692 1.91 25.63 31.39
CA TYR A 692 1.46 26.93 31.91
C TYR A 692 0.19 27.37 31.19
N ASP A 693 -0.86 27.70 31.96
CA ASP A 693 -2.20 28.05 31.44
C ASP A 693 -2.19 29.20 30.41
N ASP A 694 -1.23 30.12 30.51
CA ASP A 694 -1.15 31.33 29.69
C ASP A 694 -0.44 31.12 28.35
N THR A 695 0.47 30.15 28.26
CA THR A 695 1.24 29.86 27.03
C THR A 695 0.86 28.52 26.40
N GLY A 696 0.30 27.59 27.17
CA GLY A 696 0.12 26.20 26.76
C GLY A 696 1.43 25.40 26.66
N LEU A 697 2.56 25.99 27.06
CA LEU A 697 3.89 25.38 26.97
C LEU A 697 4.28 24.69 28.27
N PHE A 698 5.14 23.68 28.19
CA PHE A 698 5.68 23.00 29.36
C PHE A 698 6.85 23.74 29.99
N ASP A 699 7.69 24.42 29.20
CA ASP A 699 8.96 25.05 29.59
C ASP A 699 9.91 24.08 30.34
N PRO A 700 10.46 23.06 29.64
CA PRO A 700 11.18 21.95 30.28
C PRO A 700 12.40 22.39 31.09
N GLU A 701 13.07 23.46 30.67
CA GLU A 701 14.28 24.00 31.30
C GLU A 701 14.00 25.01 32.41
N ALA A 702 12.75 25.45 32.59
CA ALA A 702 12.42 26.38 33.67
C ALA A 702 12.70 25.76 35.03
N THR A 703 13.32 26.58 35.88
CA THR A 703 13.58 26.25 37.28
C THR A 703 12.26 26.11 38.03
N VAL A 704 12.10 25.00 38.75
CA VAL A 704 10.92 24.76 39.59
C VAL A 704 11.07 25.49 40.92
N THR A 705 10.03 26.22 41.32
CA THR A 705 9.96 26.82 42.66
C THR A 705 9.43 25.84 43.70
N ARG A 706 9.71 26.12 44.99
CA ARG A 706 9.28 25.25 46.10
C ARG A 706 7.76 25.01 46.13
N GLU A 707 6.96 26.03 45.88
CA GLU A 707 5.49 25.93 45.85
C GLU A 707 4.99 25.14 44.64
N GLN A 708 5.67 25.22 43.49
CA GLN A 708 5.35 24.41 42.33
C GLN A 708 5.63 22.92 42.61
N ALA A 709 6.74 22.59 43.26
CA ALA A 709 7.00 21.20 43.67
C ALA A 709 5.96 20.68 44.68
N ALA A 710 5.46 21.53 45.58
CA ALA A 710 4.34 21.17 46.45
C ALA A 710 3.08 20.83 45.65
N CYS A 711 2.79 21.60 44.58
CA CYS A 711 1.69 21.30 43.66
C CYS A 711 1.86 19.94 42.98
N VAL A 712 3.06 19.61 42.48
CA VAL A 712 3.34 18.31 41.85
C VAL A 712 3.03 17.16 42.82
N MET A 713 3.59 17.22 44.04
CA MET A 713 3.34 16.19 45.06
C MET A 713 1.87 16.11 45.48
N TYR A 714 1.16 17.25 45.51
CA TYR A 714 -0.25 17.32 45.86
C TYR A 714 -1.17 16.76 44.76
N ASN A 715 -0.87 17.04 43.49
CA ASN A 715 -1.61 16.46 42.36
C ASN A 715 -1.51 14.94 42.36
N TRP A 716 -0.32 14.44 42.68
CA TRP A 716 -0.06 13.02 42.71
C TRP A 716 -0.63 12.31 43.95
N LEU A 717 -0.31 12.77 45.17
CA LEU A 717 -0.63 12.04 46.41
C LEU A 717 -1.76 12.70 47.23
N GLY A 718 -2.07 13.97 46.94
CA GLY A 718 -2.99 14.76 47.74
C GLY A 718 -4.46 14.48 47.50
N ASN A 719 -4.83 13.97 46.31
CA ASN A 719 -6.20 13.61 45.93
C ASN A 719 -7.24 14.70 46.28
N GLY A 720 -6.89 15.97 46.07
CA GLY A 720 -7.76 17.12 46.35
C GLY A 720 -8.02 17.40 47.84
N ALA A 721 -7.24 16.83 48.77
CA ALA A 721 -7.44 16.98 50.20
C ALA A 721 -7.18 18.42 50.70
N LYS A 722 -8.23 19.06 51.21
CA LYS A 722 -8.11 20.37 51.88
C LYS A 722 -7.82 20.20 53.37
N VAL A 723 -6.73 20.79 53.82
CA VAL A 723 -6.31 20.79 55.24
C VAL A 723 -6.31 22.21 55.80
N GLU A 724 -6.19 22.32 57.12
CA GLU A 724 -6.03 23.63 57.77
C GLU A 724 -4.76 24.34 57.29
N ALA A 725 -4.82 25.67 57.21
CA ALA A 725 -3.69 26.49 56.79
C ALA A 725 -2.46 26.27 57.68
N ALA A 726 -1.30 26.12 57.06
CA ALA A 726 -0.02 26.09 57.77
C ALA A 726 0.30 27.49 58.34
N ASP A 727 0.94 27.53 59.50
CA ASP A 727 1.38 28.77 60.16
C ASP A 727 2.68 29.29 59.51
N LEU A 728 2.56 29.78 58.27
CA LEU A 728 3.66 30.25 57.42
C LEU A 728 3.33 31.63 56.84
N ASP A 729 4.17 32.62 57.10
CA ASP A 729 3.91 34.05 56.86
C ASP A 729 3.86 34.42 55.37
N ASP A 730 4.58 33.69 54.51
CA ASP A 730 4.71 33.93 53.08
C ASP A 730 3.70 33.15 52.22
N VAL A 731 2.86 32.31 52.83
CA VAL A 731 1.85 31.51 52.12
C VAL A 731 0.52 32.27 52.08
N VAL A 732 0.25 32.94 50.96
CA VAL A 732 -1.01 33.66 50.73
C VAL A 732 -2.13 32.67 50.45
N GLN A 733 -3.11 32.58 51.34
CA GLN A 733 -4.25 31.66 51.21
C GLN A 733 -5.17 32.04 50.04
N GLY A 734 -5.72 31.03 49.36
CA GLY A 734 -6.61 31.21 48.20
C GLY A 734 -5.85 31.43 46.87
N THR A 735 -4.52 31.28 46.87
CA THR A 735 -3.69 31.21 45.67
C THR A 735 -3.61 29.77 45.16
N TYR A 736 -3.19 29.60 43.90
CA TYR A 736 -3.17 28.31 43.21
C TYR A 736 -2.38 27.22 43.96
N TYR A 737 -1.32 27.59 44.70
CA TYR A 737 -0.47 26.64 45.44
C TYR A 737 -0.85 26.47 46.91
N SER A 738 -1.73 27.31 47.46
CA SER A 738 -1.92 27.38 48.92
C SER A 738 -2.45 26.07 49.52
N ASP A 739 -3.39 25.39 48.86
CA ASP A 739 -3.90 24.09 49.31
C ASP A 739 -2.80 23.01 49.28
N ALA A 740 -1.98 23.00 48.21
CA ALA A 740 -0.89 22.05 48.05
C ALA A 740 0.21 22.24 49.10
N VAL A 741 0.62 23.48 49.37
CA VAL A 741 1.61 23.80 50.41
C VAL A 741 1.10 23.41 51.80
N ASN A 742 -0.15 23.74 52.12
CA ASN A 742 -0.76 23.37 53.40
C ASN A 742 -0.79 21.84 53.59
N TRP A 743 -1.16 21.11 52.54
CA TRP A 743 -1.18 19.64 52.55
C TRP A 743 0.22 19.04 52.70
N ALA A 744 1.20 19.51 51.94
CA ALA A 744 2.57 18.99 51.98
C ALA A 744 3.21 19.18 53.36
N VAL A 745 2.96 20.32 54.01
CA VAL A 745 3.43 20.62 55.37
C VAL A 745 2.70 19.77 56.43
N LYS A 746 1.37 19.61 56.31
CA LYS A 746 0.57 18.78 57.23
C LYS A 746 1.06 17.33 57.25
N ASN A 747 1.41 16.80 56.08
CA ASN A 747 1.88 15.42 55.90
C ASN A 747 3.39 15.27 56.07
N LYS A 748 4.12 16.35 56.37
CA LYS A 748 5.58 16.37 56.56
C LYS A 748 6.39 15.95 55.33
N ILE A 749 5.80 16.09 54.15
CA ILE A 749 6.45 15.85 52.86
C ILE A 749 7.42 16.99 52.56
N MET A 750 6.96 18.21 52.81
CA MET A 750 7.78 19.43 52.75
C MET A 750 7.73 20.18 54.07
N ASN A 751 8.83 20.85 54.42
CA ASN A 751 8.91 21.72 55.61
C ASN A 751 9.30 23.14 55.17
N GLY A 752 8.86 24.15 55.94
CA GLY A 752 9.38 25.51 55.82
C GLY A 752 10.80 25.63 56.39
N TYR A 753 11.46 26.77 56.21
CA TYR A 753 12.85 26.97 56.64
C TYR A 753 13.04 27.12 58.16
N GLY A 754 11.98 27.00 58.96
CA GLY A 754 12.02 27.12 60.42
C GLY A 754 12.07 28.56 60.96
N ASN A 755 12.05 29.55 60.08
CA ASN A 755 11.97 30.99 60.37
C ASN A 755 10.55 31.57 60.22
N GLY A 756 9.54 30.71 60.02
CA GLY A 756 8.15 31.11 59.75
C GLY A 756 7.79 31.21 58.27
N THR A 757 8.71 30.89 57.33
CA THR A 757 8.43 30.94 55.88
C THR A 757 8.53 29.57 55.21
N PHE A 758 7.74 29.35 54.17
CA PHE A 758 7.84 28.21 53.28
C PHE A 758 8.99 28.35 52.28
N GLY A 759 9.28 29.59 51.85
CA GLY A 759 10.17 29.89 50.73
C GLY A 759 9.41 30.00 49.40
N VAL A 760 8.22 30.61 49.40
CA VAL A 760 7.44 30.78 48.16
C VAL A 760 8.22 31.63 47.15
N GLY A 761 8.37 31.12 45.92
CA GLY A 761 9.12 31.73 44.82
C GLY A 761 10.61 31.38 44.81
N ASP A 762 11.12 30.70 45.83
CA ASP A 762 12.52 30.27 45.84
C ASP A 762 12.72 29.06 44.92
N PRO A 763 13.84 29.00 44.17
CA PRO A 763 14.26 27.80 43.45
C PRO A 763 14.37 26.57 44.35
N LEU A 764 13.89 25.42 43.87
CA LEU A 764 14.09 24.15 44.54
C LEU A 764 15.39 23.49 44.04
N THR A 765 16.21 22.97 44.95
CA THR A 765 17.42 22.22 44.57
C THR A 765 17.16 20.72 44.38
N ARG A 766 18.03 20.05 43.64
CA ARG A 766 17.97 18.60 43.40
C ARG A 766 18.00 17.78 44.70
N GLU A 767 18.86 18.14 45.66
CA GLU A 767 18.94 17.46 46.97
C GLU A 767 17.67 17.67 47.81
N GLN A 768 17.05 18.86 47.70
CA GLN A 768 15.77 19.11 48.36
C GLN A 768 14.67 18.22 47.76
N PHE A 769 14.60 18.09 46.44
CA PHE A 769 13.58 17.25 45.81
C PHE A 769 13.76 15.76 46.11
N ALA A 770 15.00 15.25 46.16
CA ALA A 770 15.27 13.88 46.62
C ALA A 770 14.72 13.63 48.03
N CYS A 771 14.96 14.57 48.95
CA CYS A 771 14.42 14.48 50.31
C CYS A 771 12.88 14.55 50.34
N ILE A 772 12.27 15.33 49.45
CA ILE A 772 10.80 15.43 49.35
C ILE A 772 10.19 14.08 48.95
N LEU A 773 10.76 13.40 47.94
CA LEU A 773 10.32 12.07 47.52
C LEU A 773 10.51 11.03 48.63
N ALA A 774 11.66 11.03 49.30
CA ALA A 774 11.91 10.13 50.44
C ALA A 774 10.90 10.36 51.59
N ASN A 775 10.60 11.63 51.91
CA ASN A 775 9.63 11.98 52.94
C ASN A 775 8.21 11.57 52.56
N ALA A 776 7.85 11.68 51.29
CA ALA A 776 6.52 11.30 50.79
C ALA A 776 6.18 9.83 51.09
N LEU A 777 7.18 8.95 51.04
CA LEU A 777 7.05 7.54 51.39
C LEU A 777 7.22 7.22 52.87
N SER A 778 7.66 8.20 53.67
CA SER A 778 8.25 7.90 54.99
C SER A 778 9.36 6.85 54.88
N ALA A 779 10.20 6.96 53.84
CA ALA A 779 11.24 5.99 53.54
C ALA A 779 12.26 5.86 54.69
N GLU A 780 12.82 4.67 54.85
CA GLU A 780 13.99 4.48 55.70
C GLU A 780 15.20 5.23 55.11
N PRO A 781 16.12 5.77 55.95
CA PRO A 781 17.32 6.45 55.46
C PRO A 781 18.15 5.56 54.53
N GLY A 782 18.51 6.06 53.34
CA GLY A 782 19.37 5.33 52.39
C GLY A 782 20.80 5.15 52.90
N ASP A 783 21.51 4.13 52.41
CA ASP A 783 22.92 3.91 52.73
C ASP A 783 23.77 4.94 51.98
N VAL A 784 24.45 5.81 52.73
CA VAL A 784 25.33 6.84 52.15
C VAL A 784 26.45 6.23 51.28
N GLY A 785 26.76 4.95 51.45
CA GLY A 785 27.64 4.21 50.53
C GLY A 785 27.14 4.19 49.08
N ALA A 786 25.85 4.34 48.82
CA ALA A 786 25.28 4.34 47.47
C ALA A 786 25.68 5.57 46.62
N ILE A 787 26.04 6.67 47.28
CA ILE A 787 26.55 7.88 46.60
C ILE A 787 28.08 7.98 46.67
N GLU A 788 28.74 7.04 47.36
CA GLU A 788 30.19 7.04 47.49
C GLU A 788 30.85 6.75 46.13
N GLY A 789 31.63 7.72 45.63
CA GLY A 789 32.29 7.63 44.33
C GLY A 789 31.52 8.29 43.17
N MET A 790 30.29 8.76 43.39
CA MET A 790 29.60 9.62 42.42
C MET A 790 30.18 11.03 42.42
N LEU A 791 30.23 11.67 41.25
CA LEU A 791 30.68 13.05 41.16
C LEU A 791 29.67 13.96 41.88
N GLY A 792 30.17 14.89 42.69
CA GLY A 792 29.36 15.83 43.46
C GLY A 792 28.75 15.28 44.76
N ALA A 793 29.04 14.05 45.16
CA ALA A 793 28.60 13.50 46.45
C ALA A 793 29.11 14.31 47.66
N ASP A 794 30.31 14.88 47.57
CA ASP A 794 30.91 15.76 48.59
C ASP A 794 30.23 17.13 48.73
N ARG A 795 29.35 17.48 47.79
CA ARG A 795 28.56 18.73 47.80
C ARG A 795 27.15 18.53 48.36
N VAL A 796 26.75 17.31 48.68
CA VAL A 796 25.46 17.02 49.31
C VAL A 796 25.49 17.60 50.72
N SER A 797 24.45 18.34 51.10
CA SER A 797 24.35 18.90 52.44
C SER A 797 24.16 17.79 53.49
N ASP A 798 24.77 17.90 54.67
CA ASP A 798 24.65 16.92 55.77
C ASP A 798 23.20 16.49 56.09
N TRP A 799 22.24 17.41 55.95
CA TRP A 799 20.83 17.14 56.23
C TRP A 799 20.11 16.37 55.10
N ALA A 800 20.70 16.31 53.91
CA ALA A 800 20.15 15.70 52.71
C ALA A 800 20.80 14.35 52.36
N GLU A 801 21.96 14.02 52.95
CA GLU A 801 22.76 12.83 52.60
C GLU A 801 21.92 11.55 52.49
N SER A 802 21.16 11.20 53.54
CA SER A 802 20.36 9.98 53.53
C SER A 802 19.20 9.99 52.53
N GLY A 803 18.65 11.17 52.20
CA GLY A 803 17.57 11.31 51.23
C GLY A 803 18.07 11.20 49.79
N VAL A 804 19.22 11.81 49.50
CA VAL A 804 19.89 11.68 48.19
C VAL A 804 20.39 10.24 47.99
N ALA A 805 20.97 9.63 49.01
CA ALA A 805 21.38 8.23 48.97
C ALA A 805 20.21 7.30 48.66
N TRP A 806 19.08 7.48 49.36
CA TRP A 806 17.86 6.73 49.11
C TRP A 806 17.39 6.88 47.65
N ALA A 807 17.38 8.11 47.11
CA ALA A 807 16.93 8.36 45.74
C ALA A 807 17.83 7.68 44.70
N VAL A 808 19.14 7.61 44.95
CA VAL A 808 20.11 6.94 44.05
C VAL A 808 19.97 5.42 44.13
N GLU A 809 19.85 4.84 45.34
CA GLU A 809 19.70 3.39 45.54
C GLU A 809 18.52 2.80 44.76
N HIS A 810 17.44 3.57 44.65
CA HIS A 810 16.19 3.14 44.05
C HIS A 810 16.01 3.61 42.61
N GLY A 811 17.07 4.15 41.98
CA GLY A 811 17.04 4.62 40.58
C GLY A 811 16.20 5.87 40.33
N VAL A 812 15.69 6.51 41.40
CA VAL A 812 14.91 7.75 41.32
C VAL A 812 15.79 8.90 40.83
N MET A 813 17.03 8.99 41.33
CA MET A 813 18.01 9.99 40.91
C MET A 813 19.26 9.31 40.36
N ASN A 814 19.54 9.53 39.07
CA ASN A 814 20.71 8.91 38.39
C ASN A 814 21.89 9.87 38.19
N GLY A 815 21.74 11.16 38.51
CA GLY A 815 22.74 12.21 38.22
C GLY A 815 22.65 12.72 36.77
N VAL A 816 23.33 13.84 36.51
CA VAL A 816 23.43 14.48 35.19
C VAL A 816 24.69 14.00 34.51
N GLU A 817 24.58 13.52 33.27
CA GLU A 817 25.73 13.05 32.51
C GLU A 817 26.67 14.21 32.14
N THR A 818 27.97 13.99 32.30
CA THR A 818 29.02 14.93 31.92
C THR A 818 29.57 14.58 30.53
N GLU A 819 30.29 15.51 29.90
CA GLU A 819 30.95 15.29 28.59
C GLU A 819 31.86 14.04 28.56
N ASP A 820 32.37 13.60 29.71
CA ASP A 820 33.22 12.42 29.87
C ASP A 820 32.44 11.12 30.17
N GLY A 821 31.11 11.13 30.08
CA GLY A 821 30.24 9.98 30.35
C GLY A 821 30.14 9.59 31.83
N GLN A 822 30.57 10.45 32.75
CA GLN A 822 30.36 10.27 34.20
C GLN A 822 29.02 10.90 34.61
N ARG A 823 28.43 10.48 35.73
CA ARG A 823 27.20 11.10 36.26
C ARG A 823 27.51 11.96 37.50
N ASP A 824 27.14 13.24 37.45
CA ASP A 824 27.24 14.21 38.53
C ASP A 824 25.90 14.41 39.24
N LEU A 825 25.86 14.24 40.55
CA LEU A 825 24.64 14.45 41.34
C LEU A 825 24.12 15.89 41.25
N GLN A 826 25.04 16.87 41.15
CA GLN A 826 24.74 18.31 41.18
C GLN A 826 23.73 18.69 42.29
N PRO A 827 23.94 18.29 43.56
CA PRO A 827 22.89 18.30 44.59
C PRO A 827 22.31 19.70 44.90
N GLN A 828 23.15 20.73 44.83
CA GLN A 828 22.77 22.12 45.12
C GLN A 828 22.27 22.89 43.88
N ALA A 829 22.29 22.29 42.69
CA ALA A 829 21.75 22.93 41.49
C ALA A 829 20.22 22.98 41.57
N SER A 830 19.62 24.04 41.00
CA SER A 830 18.18 24.13 40.82
C SER A 830 17.68 22.98 39.94
N VAL A 831 16.52 22.43 40.28
CA VAL A 831 15.87 21.37 39.48
C VAL A 831 14.99 22.00 38.40
N SER A 832 15.09 21.50 37.17
CA SER A 832 14.22 21.91 36.06
C SER A 832 12.90 21.14 36.05
N ARG A 833 11.92 21.62 35.29
CA ARG A 833 10.62 20.95 35.13
C ARG A 833 10.75 19.57 34.50
N ALA A 834 11.59 19.44 33.46
CA ALA A 834 11.94 18.16 32.85
C ALA A 834 12.55 17.18 33.86
N GLN A 835 13.45 17.65 34.73
CA GLN A 835 14.06 16.81 35.76
C GLN A 835 13.05 16.36 36.83
N ILE A 836 12.09 17.21 37.22
CA ILE A 836 11.01 16.77 38.12
C ILE A 836 10.14 15.70 37.45
N ALA A 837 9.75 15.90 36.18
CA ALA A 837 8.98 14.91 35.45
C ALA A 837 9.71 13.54 35.44
N ALA A 838 11.00 13.55 35.10
CA ALA A 838 11.82 12.34 35.07
C ALA A 838 11.96 11.68 36.45
N PHE A 839 12.18 12.46 37.50
CA PHE A 839 12.23 11.92 38.86
C PHE A 839 10.90 11.31 39.32
N VAL A 840 9.76 11.89 38.92
CA VAL A 840 8.43 11.36 39.24
C VAL A 840 8.16 10.06 38.48
N MET A 841 8.47 10.01 37.19
CA MET A 841 8.34 8.79 36.38
C MET A 841 9.21 7.66 36.93
N ASN A 842 10.53 7.91 37.10
CA ASN A 842 11.46 6.93 37.66
C ASN A 842 11.02 6.43 39.04
N PHE A 843 10.51 7.32 39.89
CA PHE A 843 9.97 6.94 41.18
C PHE A 843 8.82 5.94 41.05
N LEU A 844 7.86 6.22 40.18
CA LEU A 844 6.65 5.40 40.03
C LEU A 844 6.95 4.05 39.37
N GLU A 845 7.90 4.02 38.45
CA GLU A 845 8.34 2.78 37.78
C GLU A 845 9.27 1.92 38.63
N SER A 846 10.00 2.52 39.58
CA SER A 846 10.90 1.77 40.48
C SER A 846 10.19 0.72 41.34
N GLY A 847 8.86 0.75 41.42
CA GLY A 847 8.05 -0.17 42.23
C GLY A 847 8.19 0.02 43.74
N VAL A 848 8.79 1.15 44.16
CA VAL A 848 9.00 1.52 45.57
C VAL A 848 7.76 2.25 46.15
N ALA A 849 6.85 2.68 45.29
CA ALA A 849 5.61 3.39 45.59
C ALA A 849 4.46 2.49 46.08
#